data_AF-A0A2P2FEP9-F1
#
_entry.id   AF-A0A2P2FEP9-F1
#
_cell.length_a   1.000
_cell.length_b   1.000
_cell.length_c   1.000
_cell.angle_alpha   90.00
_cell.angle_beta   90.00
_cell.angle_gamma   90.00
#
_symmetry.space_group_name_H-M   'P 1'
#
loop_
_entity.id
_entity.type
_entity.pdbx_description
1 polymer ?
#
loop_
_entity_poly.entity_id
_entity_poly.type
_entity_poly.pdbx_seq_one_letter_code
_entity_poly.pdbx_strand_id
1 'polypeptide(L)'
;ATAFAPDGRVFVAEKSGLVKAFDSLADPTATVFADLRTQTQDFWDRGLLGLAVDPAFPARPYVYVSYTLDAEPGGTAPRWGDTCPTPPGATDKGCVVTGRVSQLTMGSAGTAVSEKPLVTGWCQQYPSHSVGALAFGPDGALYAGGGDGASFTFADYGQAGNPCADPPSPAGTNLAPPTAEGGALRSQSPRRPAGQPVLLNGTVLRIDPDTGEGVPGNPFANSADANARRVIAYGARNQFRFGFRPGTSELWAGDVGWDTWEEINRVADVGDGVAENFGWPCFEGNARQAGYDGANLDRCESLYSSGGHAAPYYAYNHRAKVVASDPCPTGGSSISGIAFESGSNYPAEYSGALFFSDSSRGCIWAMQAVGGQPSPSRLVPFVTGANVPVQVLTGPGGDLFYVALGSGELRRVSHPGGTNRPPSAVATANPTSGPAPLTVQFDGTSSTDPDAGDTLSYAWDLDADGAYDDSSASAPTWTYAAAAAVDAGLRVTDSQGASATTTVRVTVGNPEGLDPVPVIDSPAGTLTWSVGQNVSFSGRAVDAQDGQLPASALSWRLAIRHCATNGTCHTHNVQDFPGVAAGSFVAPDHDYPSYLQLTLTATDSTGRTGSKTVDLQPKTVSLNFTSSPSQAMLTVGGTQQRTPFSRTVIAGSTNSISADSPQNLPPLNLKYAYTGWAHGGARTQNIIAPGTSTTYQAKYRLCWLLQPC
;
A
#
# COMPACT_ATOMS: atom_id res chain seq x y z
N ALA A 1 -9.83 -1.97 -1.91
CA ALA A 1 -10.48 -1.36 -0.72
C ALA A 1 -11.89 -1.92 -0.58
N THR A 2 -12.46 -1.91 0.61
CA THR A 2 -13.78 -2.48 0.91
C THR A 2 -14.61 -1.50 1.74
N ALA A 3 -15.92 -1.49 1.54
CA ALA A 3 -16.88 -0.76 2.34
C ALA A 3 -18.18 -1.56 2.49
N PHE A 4 -18.79 -1.48 3.68
CA PHE A 4 -20.07 -2.12 3.99
C PHE A 4 -21.20 -1.11 3.88
N ALA A 5 -22.28 -1.48 3.21
CA ALA A 5 -23.47 -0.64 3.08
C ALA A 5 -24.47 -0.91 4.22
N PRO A 6 -25.26 0.09 4.65
CA PRO A 6 -26.29 -0.10 5.67
C PRO A 6 -27.38 -1.13 5.32
N ASP A 7 -27.60 -1.42 4.04
CA ASP A 7 -28.55 -2.45 3.58
C ASP A 7 -27.99 -3.88 3.57
N GLY A 8 -26.74 -4.07 3.99
CA GLY A 8 -26.07 -5.37 4.08
C GLY A 8 -25.17 -5.71 2.90
N ARG A 9 -25.15 -4.90 1.84
CA ARG A 9 -24.25 -5.11 0.69
C ARG A 9 -22.78 -4.86 1.06
N VAL A 10 -21.89 -5.48 0.29
CA VAL A 10 -20.45 -5.28 0.38
C VAL A 10 -19.93 -4.74 -0.95
N PHE A 11 -19.23 -3.62 -0.91
CA PHE A 11 -18.52 -3.10 -2.08
C PHE A 11 -17.03 -3.37 -1.93
N VAL A 12 -16.41 -3.90 -2.99
CA VAL A 12 -14.98 -4.20 -3.05
C VAL A 12 -14.41 -3.55 -4.30
N ALA A 13 -13.47 -2.63 -4.11
CA ALA A 13 -12.74 -1.99 -5.19
C ALA A 13 -11.38 -2.67 -5.40
N GLU A 14 -11.12 -3.04 -6.65
CA GLU A 14 -9.83 -3.50 -7.15
C GLU A 14 -8.99 -2.31 -7.60
N LYS A 15 -7.67 -2.42 -7.43
CA LYS A 15 -6.72 -1.35 -7.74
C LYS A 15 -6.81 -0.88 -9.21
N SER A 16 -7.16 -1.79 -10.12
CA SER A 16 -7.38 -1.53 -11.54
C SER A 16 -8.48 -0.52 -11.85
N GLY A 17 -9.39 -0.24 -10.92
CA GLY A 17 -10.53 0.66 -11.14
C GLY A 17 -11.85 -0.06 -11.32
N LEU A 18 -11.92 -1.37 -11.09
CA LEU A 18 -13.19 -2.08 -10.95
C LEU A 18 -13.74 -1.92 -9.53
N VAL A 19 -15.04 -1.67 -9.42
CA VAL A 19 -15.79 -1.79 -8.16
C VAL A 19 -16.77 -2.93 -8.33
N LYS A 20 -16.72 -3.89 -7.41
CA LYS A 20 -17.61 -5.04 -7.32
C LYS A 20 -18.60 -4.85 -6.18
N ALA A 21 -19.81 -5.34 -6.34
CA ALA A 21 -20.84 -5.40 -5.31
C ALA A 21 -21.25 -6.85 -5.06
N PHE A 22 -21.40 -7.19 -3.79
CA PHE A 22 -21.95 -8.44 -3.28
C PHE A 22 -23.25 -8.13 -2.56
N ASP A 23 -24.28 -8.94 -2.75
CA ASP A 23 -25.59 -8.68 -2.14
C ASP A 23 -25.57 -8.90 -0.61
N SER A 24 -24.63 -9.70 -0.11
CA SER A 24 -24.39 -9.87 1.32
C SER A 24 -22.98 -10.42 1.60
N LEU A 25 -22.60 -10.50 2.88
CA LEU A 25 -21.36 -11.18 3.30
C LEU A 25 -21.31 -12.68 2.95
N ALA A 26 -22.47 -13.32 2.74
CA ALA A 26 -22.57 -14.74 2.41
C ALA A 26 -22.64 -14.99 0.90
N ASP A 27 -22.74 -13.93 0.08
CA ASP A 27 -22.84 -14.04 -1.37
C ASP A 27 -21.46 -14.35 -1.95
N PRO A 28 -21.27 -15.51 -2.61
CA PRO A 28 -19.99 -15.86 -3.24
C PRO A 28 -19.81 -15.19 -4.60
N THR A 29 -20.86 -14.56 -5.14
CA THR A 29 -20.87 -13.97 -6.47
C THR A 29 -20.86 -12.45 -6.41
N ALA A 30 -20.05 -11.83 -7.26
CA ALA A 30 -19.96 -10.38 -7.34
C ALA A 30 -20.53 -9.88 -8.66
N THR A 31 -21.25 -8.77 -8.63
CA THR A 31 -21.57 -7.98 -9.82
C THR A 31 -20.56 -6.85 -9.99
N VAL A 32 -20.21 -6.53 -11.24
CA VAL A 32 -19.40 -5.32 -11.51
C VAL A 32 -20.31 -4.11 -11.34
N PHE A 33 -20.14 -3.40 -10.23
CA PHE A 33 -20.87 -2.18 -9.91
C PHE A 33 -20.44 -1.01 -10.79
N ALA A 34 -19.13 -0.80 -10.94
CA ALA A 34 -18.56 0.26 -11.78
C ALA A 34 -17.23 -0.18 -12.42
N ASP A 35 -16.97 0.33 -13.63
CA ASP A 35 -15.73 0.13 -14.35
C ASP A 35 -15.09 1.48 -14.68
N LEU A 36 -14.04 1.82 -13.94
CA LEU A 36 -13.27 3.06 -14.08
C LEU A 36 -11.86 2.80 -14.63
N ARG A 37 -11.60 1.61 -15.20
CA ARG A 37 -10.28 1.23 -15.70
C ARG A 37 -9.73 2.19 -16.74
N THR A 38 -10.59 2.78 -17.58
CA THR A 38 -10.16 3.75 -18.60
C THR A 38 -9.64 5.05 -17.99
N GLN A 39 -10.17 5.44 -16.83
CA GLN A 39 -9.82 6.68 -16.13
C GLN A 39 -8.72 6.46 -15.09
N THR A 40 -8.54 5.22 -14.63
CA THR A 40 -7.64 4.86 -13.54
C THR A 40 -6.25 4.54 -14.10
N GLN A 41 -5.21 5.06 -13.46
CA GLN A 41 -3.84 4.65 -13.74
C GLN A 41 -3.40 3.64 -12.67
N ASP A 42 -3.31 2.37 -13.06
CA ASP A 42 -2.97 1.22 -12.19
C ASP A 42 -1.49 0.83 -12.32
N PHE A 43 -0.60 1.81 -12.41
CA PHE A 43 0.85 1.54 -12.44
C PHE A 43 1.42 1.57 -11.03
N TRP A 44 2.09 0.48 -10.64
CA TRP A 44 2.78 0.34 -9.36
C TRP A 44 1.90 0.46 -8.11
N ASP A 45 1.98 1.54 -7.31
CA ASP A 45 1.14 1.73 -6.12
C ASP A 45 -0.10 2.60 -6.42
N ARG A 46 -0.21 3.13 -7.64
CA ARG A 46 -1.36 3.94 -8.09
C ARG A 46 -2.57 3.06 -8.40
N GLY A 47 -3.76 3.66 -8.45
CA GLY A 47 -4.98 2.98 -8.82
C GLY A 47 -6.18 3.48 -8.03
N LEU A 48 -7.24 2.68 -7.95
CA LEU A 48 -8.37 2.93 -7.07
C LEU A 48 -8.06 2.41 -5.66
N LEU A 49 -7.84 3.32 -4.72
CA LEU A 49 -7.35 2.99 -3.38
C LEU A 49 -8.33 3.32 -2.25
N GLY A 50 -9.27 4.25 -2.47
CA GLY A 50 -10.28 4.64 -1.47
C GLY A 50 -11.69 4.29 -1.91
N LEU A 51 -12.52 3.81 -0.97
CA LEU A 51 -13.90 3.44 -1.18
C LEU A 51 -14.71 3.76 0.08
N ALA A 52 -15.85 4.43 -0.08
CA ALA A 52 -16.82 4.66 1.00
C ALA A 52 -18.25 4.57 0.45
N VAL A 53 -19.22 4.24 1.30
CA VAL A 53 -20.65 4.20 0.95
C VAL A 53 -21.36 5.28 1.75
N ASP A 54 -22.34 5.94 1.13
CA ASP A 54 -23.15 6.96 1.83
C ASP A 54 -23.84 6.37 3.08
N PRO A 55 -23.76 7.02 4.25
CA PRO A 55 -24.38 6.52 5.47
C PRO A 55 -25.91 6.36 5.39
N ALA A 56 -26.57 7.05 4.45
CA ALA A 56 -28.01 6.93 4.21
C ALA A 56 -28.35 6.00 3.02
N PHE A 57 -27.42 5.18 2.56
CA PHE A 57 -27.68 4.20 1.51
C PHE A 57 -28.71 3.15 1.97
N PRO A 58 -29.70 2.76 1.13
CA PRO A 58 -29.82 3.07 -0.30
C PRO A 58 -30.67 4.31 -0.61
N ALA A 59 -31.20 5.03 0.40
CA ALA A 59 -31.99 6.24 0.17
C ALA A 59 -31.17 7.36 -0.50
N ARG A 60 -29.87 7.42 -0.17
CA ARG A 60 -28.83 8.10 -0.96
C ARG A 60 -28.01 7.01 -1.66
N PRO A 61 -28.30 6.65 -2.92
CA PRO A 61 -27.71 5.50 -3.60
C PRO A 61 -26.30 5.82 -4.12
N TYR A 62 -25.43 6.38 -3.26
CA TYR A 62 -24.12 6.88 -3.62
C TYR A 62 -22.99 6.02 -3.06
N VAL A 63 -22.02 5.72 -3.92
CA VAL A 63 -20.73 5.10 -3.57
C VAL A 63 -19.62 6.05 -3.97
N TYR A 64 -18.66 6.28 -3.09
CA TYR A 64 -17.57 7.24 -3.28
C TYR A 64 -16.26 6.51 -3.50
N VAL A 65 -15.49 6.95 -4.50
CA VAL A 65 -14.20 6.35 -4.86
C VAL A 65 -13.09 7.39 -4.89
N SER A 66 -11.89 6.99 -4.47
CA SER A 66 -10.66 7.78 -4.60
C SER A 66 -9.66 6.99 -5.42
N TYR A 67 -9.24 7.56 -6.54
CA TYR A 67 -8.37 6.89 -7.50
C TYR A 67 -7.35 7.83 -8.14
N THR A 68 -6.25 7.26 -8.62
CA THR A 68 -5.28 7.94 -9.46
C THR A 68 -5.86 8.12 -10.86
N LEU A 69 -6.21 9.35 -11.23
CA LEU A 69 -6.70 9.69 -12.55
C LEU A 69 -5.53 9.65 -13.55
N ASP A 70 -5.69 8.92 -14.64
CA ASP A 70 -4.73 8.84 -15.73
C ASP A 70 -4.68 10.13 -16.58
N ALA A 71 -4.38 11.24 -15.92
CA ALA A 71 -4.25 12.56 -16.53
C ALA A 71 -3.28 13.43 -15.72
N GLU A 72 -2.47 14.21 -16.42
CA GLU A 72 -1.71 15.30 -15.82
C GLU A 72 -2.66 16.34 -15.18
N PRO A 73 -2.21 17.19 -14.24
CA PRO A 73 -3.04 18.27 -13.69
C PRO A 73 -3.69 19.13 -14.79
N GLY A 74 -5.02 19.16 -14.83
CA GLY A 74 -5.80 19.88 -15.85
C GLY A 74 -5.93 19.15 -17.20
N GLY A 75 -5.37 17.95 -17.34
CA GLY A 75 -5.46 17.11 -18.54
C GLY A 75 -6.72 16.24 -18.60
N THR A 76 -6.79 15.42 -19.64
CA THR A 76 -7.87 14.46 -19.91
C THR A 76 -7.35 13.03 -19.87
N ALA A 77 -8.12 12.12 -19.26
CA ALA A 77 -7.78 10.69 -19.21
C ALA A 77 -8.38 9.92 -20.42
N PRO A 78 -7.74 8.81 -20.87
CA PRO A 78 -6.44 8.30 -20.42
C PRO A 78 -5.25 9.03 -21.07
N ARG A 79 -4.14 9.12 -20.34
CA ARG A 79 -2.87 9.71 -20.80
C ARG A 79 -1.80 8.64 -21.04
N TRP A 80 -1.69 7.66 -20.13
CA TRP A 80 -0.61 6.68 -20.09
C TRP A 80 -1.09 5.23 -20.30
N GLY A 81 -2.35 4.91 -19.98
CA GLY A 81 -2.96 3.59 -20.19
C GLY A 81 -2.23 2.45 -19.46
N ASP A 82 -2.09 2.57 -18.14
CA ASP A 82 -1.38 1.64 -17.23
C ASP A 82 0.08 1.33 -17.57
N THR A 83 0.67 2.11 -18.48
CA THR A 83 2.10 2.04 -18.80
C THR A 83 2.82 3.30 -18.32
N CYS A 84 4.15 3.25 -18.30
CA CYS A 84 4.94 4.45 -18.19
C CYS A 84 6.15 4.38 -19.13
N PRO A 85 6.11 5.05 -20.30
CA PRO A 85 7.20 4.98 -21.27
C PRO A 85 8.46 5.67 -20.74
N THR A 86 9.62 5.29 -21.28
CA THR A 86 10.91 5.93 -21.00
C THR A 86 11.46 6.56 -22.28
N PRO A 87 11.56 7.90 -22.38
CA PRO A 87 11.14 8.91 -21.38
C PRO A 87 9.59 9.06 -21.28
N PRO A 88 9.04 9.60 -20.17
CA PRO A 88 9.75 10.20 -19.03
C PRO A 88 10.34 9.21 -18.02
N GLY A 89 9.92 7.94 -18.03
CA GLY A 89 10.35 6.89 -17.12
C GLY A 89 9.73 7.02 -15.73
N ALA A 90 9.21 5.92 -15.19
CA ALA A 90 8.41 5.94 -13.95
C ALA A 90 9.15 6.53 -12.75
N THR A 91 10.45 6.26 -12.63
CA THR A 91 11.30 6.70 -11.51
C THR A 91 12.35 7.75 -11.90
N ASP A 92 12.28 8.29 -13.11
CA ASP A 92 13.12 9.41 -13.57
C ASP A 92 12.29 10.70 -13.55
N LYS A 93 11.71 11.11 -14.68
CA LYS A 93 10.86 12.30 -14.75
C LYS A 93 9.40 12.01 -14.37
N GLY A 94 9.03 10.75 -14.28
CA GLY A 94 7.73 10.29 -13.83
C GLY A 94 6.63 10.41 -14.88
N CYS A 95 5.69 9.46 -14.88
CA CYS A 95 4.44 9.60 -15.62
C CYS A 95 3.48 10.40 -14.75
N VAL A 96 3.42 11.70 -15.00
CA VAL A 96 2.71 12.64 -14.15
C VAL A 96 1.21 12.39 -14.22
N VAL A 97 0.57 12.29 -13.06
CA VAL A 97 -0.86 12.05 -12.89
C VAL A 97 -1.44 12.94 -11.79
N THR A 98 -2.76 12.88 -11.60
CA THR A 98 -3.47 13.57 -10.53
C THR A 98 -4.38 12.59 -9.78
N GLY A 99 -4.66 12.82 -8.51
CA GLY A 99 -5.71 12.11 -7.77
C GLY A 99 -7.11 12.67 -8.03
N ARG A 100 -8.13 11.82 -7.89
CA ARG A 100 -9.54 12.20 -7.99
C ARG A 100 -10.39 11.50 -6.94
N VAL A 101 -11.33 12.25 -6.37
CA VAL A 101 -12.46 11.73 -5.58
C VAL A 101 -13.74 11.93 -6.39
N SER A 102 -14.52 10.88 -6.57
CA SER A 102 -15.78 10.89 -7.32
C SER A 102 -16.91 10.25 -6.53
N GLN A 103 -18.13 10.76 -6.74
CA GLN A 103 -19.39 10.12 -6.36
C GLN A 103 -19.90 9.28 -7.53
N LEU A 104 -20.30 8.05 -7.27
CA LEU A 104 -20.95 7.13 -8.21
C LEU A 104 -22.41 6.95 -7.78
N THR A 105 -23.34 7.12 -8.70
CA THR A 105 -24.78 6.94 -8.43
C THR A 105 -25.23 5.56 -8.88
N MET A 106 -25.78 4.77 -7.96
CA MET A 106 -26.38 3.46 -8.27
C MET A 106 -27.75 3.64 -8.92
N GLY A 107 -27.96 2.98 -10.06
CA GLY A 107 -29.26 2.87 -10.72
C GLY A 107 -30.10 1.70 -10.22
N SER A 108 -31.30 1.55 -10.75
CA SER A 108 -32.23 0.48 -10.37
C SER A 108 -31.73 -0.94 -10.64
N ALA A 109 -30.76 -1.10 -11.55
CA ALA A 109 -30.14 -2.40 -11.86
C ALA A 109 -29.03 -2.80 -10.86
N GLY A 110 -28.77 -2.00 -9.82
CA GLY A 110 -27.70 -2.26 -8.85
C GLY A 110 -26.30 -1.91 -9.34
N THR A 111 -26.17 -1.28 -10.51
CA THR A 111 -24.89 -0.81 -11.08
C THR A 111 -24.81 0.71 -11.09
N ALA A 112 -23.60 1.27 -11.15
CA ALA A 112 -23.40 2.70 -11.30
C ALA A 112 -23.91 3.19 -12.67
N VAL A 113 -24.68 4.28 -12.68
CA VAL A 113 -25.22 4.91 -13.91
C VAL A 113 -24.59 6.27 -14.21
N SER A 114 -23.88 6.86 -13.25
CA SER A 114 -23.16 8.12 -13.45
C SER A 114 -21.99 8.27 -12.49
N GLU A 115 -20.92 8.93 -12.95
CA GLU A 115 -19.82 9.45 -12.13
C GLU A 115 -19.90 10.97 -12.05
N LYS A 116 -19.80 11.53 -10.84
CA LYS A 116 -19.65 12.96 -10.57
C LYS A 116 -18.31 13.22 -9.87
N PRO A 117 -17.32 13.82 -10.55
CA PRO A 117 -16.09 14.25 -9.89
C PRO A 117 -16.38 15.30 -8.81
N LEU A 118 -15.81 15.12 -7.62
CA LEU A 118 -15.96 16.04 -6.49
C LEU A 118 -14.68 16.85 -6.27
N VAL A 119 -13.54 16.18 -6.26
CA VAL A 119 -12.22 16.80 -6.04
C VAL A 119 -11.23 16.20 -7.03
N THR A 120 -10.46 17.04 -7.72
CA THR A 120 -9.31 16.61 -8.52
C THR A 120 -8.11 17.44 -8.06
N GLY A 121 -7.02 16.77 -7.69
CA GLY A 121 -5.83 17.39 -7.09
C GLY A 121 -4.74 16.34 -6.86
N TRP A 122 -3.84 16.52 -5.91
CA TRP A 122 -2.70 15.60 -5.69
C TRP A 122 -1.89 15.37 -6.97
N CYS A 123 -1.09 16.35 -7.40
CA CYS A 123 -0.16 16.10 -8.51
C CYS A 123 0.81 15.00 -8.07
N GLN A 124 1.09 14.01 -8.91
CA GLN A 124 2.01 12.93 -8.57
C GLN A 124 2.99 12.76 -9.72
N GLN A 125 4.27 13.00 -9.42
CA GLN A 125 5.34 12.75 -10.39
C GLN A 125 5.69 11.27 -10.38
N TYR A 126 5.84 10.69 -9.18
CA TYR A 126 6.32 9.32 -8.99
C TYR A 126 5.18 8.32 -8.78
N PRO A 127 5.43 7.02 -8.93
CA PRO A 127 4.41 5.98 -8.98
C PRO A 127 3.98 5.44 -7.61
N SER A 128 4.38 6.11 -6.52
CA SER A 128 4.00 5.78 -5.14
C SER A 128 3.49 7.01 -4.38
N HIS A 129 3.03 6.79 -3.15
CA HIS A 129 2.37 7.77 -2.27
C HIS A 129 1.25 8.52 -2.99
N SER A 130 0.38 7.74 -3.60
CA SER A 130 -0.68 8.24 -4.47
C SER A 130 -1.87 8.80 -3.66
N VAL A 131 -3.10 8.50 -4.07
CA VAL A 131 -4.30 8.77 -3.27
C VAL A 131 -4.40 7.81 -2.07
N GLY A 132 -5.37 8.02 -1.18
CA GLY A 132 -5.51 7.20 0.03
C GLY A 132 -6.96 6.85 0.37
N ALA A 133 -7.24 6.73 1.67
CA ALA A 133 -8.54 6.35 2.19
C ALA A 133 -9.65 7.38 1.92
N LEU A 134 -10.89 6.85 1.88
CA LEU A 134 -12.13 7.60 2.03
C LEU A 134 -12.88 7.05 3.24
N ALA A 135 -13.47 7.93 4.05
CA ALA A 135 -14.38 7.54 5.12
C ALA A 135 -15.38 8.66 5.40
N PHE A 136 -16.58 8.29 5.82
CA PHE A 136 -17.51 9.26 6.42
C PHE A 136 -17.17 9.46 7.89
N GLY A 137 -17.12 10.72 8.31
CA GLY A 137 -16.96 11.07 9.71
C GLY A 137 -18.30 11.02 10.47
N PRO A 138 -18.25 11.12 11.81
CA PRO A 138 -19.43 11.14 12.67
C PRO A 138 -20.34 12.37 12.44
N ASP A 139 -19.81 13.39 11.76
CA ASP A 139 -20.48 14.63 11.38
C ASP A 139 -21.18 14.56 10.01
N GLY A 140 -21.08 13.44 9.30
CA GLY A 140 -21.66 13.25 7.97
C GLY A 140 -20.85 13.84 6.83
N ALA A 141 -19.68 14.45 7.10
CA ALA A 141 -18.76 14.88 6.05
C ALA A 141 -18.00 13.68 5.46
N LEU A 142 -17.59 13.80 4.19
CA LEU A 142 -16.68 12.85 3.56
C LEU A 142 -15.24 13.29 3.79
N TYR A 143 -14.39 12.36 4.20
CA TYR A 143 -12.98 12.58 4.44
C TYR A 143 -12.16 11.88 3.38
N ALA A 144 -11.12 12.55 2.90
CA ALA A 144 -10.24 12.02 1.85
C ALA A 144 -8.77 12.27 2.19
N GLY A 145 -7.93 11.25 2.01
CA GLY A 145 -6.48 11.37 2.14
C GLY A 145 -5.76 11.16 0.81
N GLY A 146 -4.53 11.62 0.73
CA GLY A 146 -3.60 11.30 -0.35
C GLY A 146 -2.18 11.72 0.01
N GLY A 147 -1.22 10.87 -0.32
CA GLY A 147 0.19 11.05 -0.01
C GLY A 147 0.83 12.22 -0.75
N ASP A 148 2.13 12.36 -0.53
CA ASP A 148 2.91 13.48 -1.05
C ASP A 148 3.16 13.41 -2.56
N GLY A 149 2.98 12.25 -3.19
CA GLY A 149 3.21 11.99 -4.61
C GLY A 149 4.65 12.22 -5.06
N ALA A 150 5.61 12.18 -4.12
CA ALA A 150 7.02 12.50 -4.30
C ALA A 150 7.87 11.21 -4.44
N SER A 151 9.18 11.37 -4.69
CA SER A 151 10.09 10.23 -4.78
C SER A 151 10.19 9.50 -3.44
N PHE A 152 10.09 8.18 -3.47
CA PHE A 152 10.40 7.30 -2.34
C PHE A 152 11.90 6.93 -2.26
N THR A 153 12.67 7.21 -3.31
CA THR A 153 14.08 6.78 -3.43
C THR A 153 15.07 7.83 -2.91
N PHE A 154 14.75 9.12 -3.04
CA PHE A 154 15.68 10.20 -2.75
C PHE A 154 14.94 11.42 -2.18
N ALA A 155 15.66 12.35 -1.55
CA ALA A 155 15.06 13.53 -0.94
C ALA A 155 14.55 14.48 -2.03
N ASP A 156 13.27 14.37 -2.37
CA ASP A 156 12.64 15.11 -3.45
C ASP A 156 12.08 16.44 -2.96
N TYR A 157 12.64 17.52 -3.50
CA TYR A 157 12.22 18.90 -3.30
C TYR A 157 11.87 19.58 -4.64
N GLY A 158 11.62 18.80 -5.70
CA GLY A 158 11.31 19.30 -7.05
C GLY A 158 12.53 19.50 -7.95
N GLN A 159 13.66 18.87 -7.64
CA GLN A 159 14.89 18.98 -8.44
C GLN A 159 14.88 18.19 -9.75
N ALA A 160 13.86 17.36 -9.98
CA ALA A 160 13.72 16.52 -11.17
C ALA A 160 12.64 17.07 -12.11
N GLY A 161 12.94 18.17 -12.80
CA GLY A 161 12.07 18.77 -13.82
C GLY A 161 10.85 19.53 -13.31
N ASN A 162 10.45 19.36 -12.05
CA ASN A 162 9.32 20.08 -11.43
C ASN A 162 8.04 20.09 -12.31
N PRO A 163 7.49 18.94 -12.72
CA PRO A 163 6.34 18.91 -13.63
C PRO A 163 5.06 19.47 -13.00
N CYS A 164 4.98 19.51 -11.67
CA CYS A 164 3.82 20.01 -10.92
C CYS A 164 3.80 21.54 -10.76
N ALA A 165 4.73 22.27 -11.40
CA ALA A 165 4.84 23.72 -11.32
C ALA A 165 5.02 24.25 -9.88
N ASP A 166 5.77 23.54 -9.04
CA ASP A 166 6.00 23.95 -7.67
C ASP A 166 6.88 25.20 -7.58
N PRO A 167 6.58 26.13 -6.65
CA PRO A 167 7.35 27.35 -6.50
C PRO A 167 8.81 27.09 -6.08
N PRO A 168 9.72 28.03 -6.38
CA PRO A 168 9.46 29.35 -6.97
C PRO A 168 9.48 29.38 -8.51
N SER A 169 9.66 28.25 -9.18
CA SER A 169 9.88 28.21 -10.64
C SER A 169 8.70 27.58 -11.39
N PRO A 170 8.51 27.91 -12.68
CA PRO A 170 7.47 27.26 -13.49
C PRO A 170 7.76 25.78 -13.75
N ALA A 171 6.75 25.06 -14.22
CA ALA A 171 6.88 23.68 -14.64
C ALA A 171 8.03 23.49 -15.66
N GLY A 172 8.78 22.39 -15.54
CA GLY A 172 9.92 22.09 -16.39
C GLY A 172 11.27 22.62 -15.89
N THR A 173 11.30 23.33 -14.75
CA THR A 173 12.52 23.91 -14.18
C THR A 173 12.92 23.23 -12.88
N ASN A 174 14.13 22.67 -12.81
CA ASN A 174 14.65 22.05 -11.58
C ASN A 174 14.71 23.06 -10.43
N LEU A 175 14.16 22.70 -9.27
CA LEU A 175 14.26 23.48 -8.05
C LEU A 175 15.59 23.22 -7.30
N ALA A 176 16.00 24.18 -6.49
CA ALA A 176 17.23 24.09 -5.70
C ALA A 176 17.03 24.66 -4.28
N PRO A 177 17.71 24.11 -3.25
CA PRO A 177 17.71 24.71 -1.93
C PRO A 177 18.36 26.12 -1.93
N PRO A 178 18.01 26.98 -0.96
CA PRO A 178 17.11 26.69 0.16
C PRO A 178 15.63 26.94 -0.14
N THR A 179 15.30 27.57 -1.27
CA THR A 179 13.95 28.10 -1.56
C THR A 179 13.02 27.11 -2.27
N ALA A 180 13.47 25.90 -2.59
CA ALA A 180 12.65 24.88 -3.24
C ALA A 180 11.42 24.52 -2.40
N GLU A 181 10.26 24.34 -3.04
CA GLU A 181 9.00 24.00 -2.38
C GLU A 181 8.23 22.86 -3.07
N GLY A 182 8.90 22.08 -3.94
CA GLY A 182 8.30 20.97 -4.67
C GLY A 182 8.54 19.60 -4.04
N GLY A 183 8.20 18.53 -4.77
CA GLY A 183 8.41 17.16 -4.28
C GLY A 183 7.64 16.90 -2.98
N ALA A 184 8.31 16.36 -1.97
CA ALA A 184 7.67 16.06 -0.67
C ALA A 184 7.26 17.33 0.11
N LEU A 185 7.84 18.49 -0.19
CA LEU A 185 7.45 19.76 0.46
C LEU A 185 6.04 20.21 0.09
N ARG A 186 5.38 19.58 -0.89
CA ARG A 186 3.95 19.79 -1.16
C ARG A 186 3.07 19.45 0.04
N SER A 187 3.50 18.52 0.91
CA SER A 187 2.86 18.22 2.19
C SER A 187 2.87 19.41 3.16
N GLN A 188 3.74 20.40 2.94
CA GLN A 188 3.81 21.65 3.71
C GLN A 188 3.19 22.84 2.97
N SER A 189 2.47 22.60 1.86
CA SER A 189 1.89 23.68 1.04
C SER A 189 0.91 24.61 1.78
N PRO A 190 0.16 24.19 2.83
CA PRO A 190 -0.63 25.13 3.64
C PRO A 190 0.20 26.21 4.35
N ARG A 191 1.51 26.02 4.50
CA ARG A 191 2.45 27.00 5.09
C ARG A 191 3.12 27.90 4.04
N ARG A 192 2.73 27.78 2.76
CA ARG A 192 3.18 28.70 1.70
C ARG A 192 2.68 30.11 1.97
N PRO A 193 3.36 31.15 1.44
CA PRO A 193 2.96 32.53 1.64
C PRO A 193 1.63 32.78 0.92
N ALA A 194 0.85 33.75 1.41
CA ALA A 194 -0.42 34.11 0.80
C ALA A 194 -0.27 34.40 -0.71
N GLY A 195 -1.19 33.86 -1.50
CA GLY A 195 -1.18 33.99 -2.97
C GLY A 195 -0.51 32.84 -3.71
N GLN A 196 0.22 31.95 -3.03
CA GLN A 196 0.63 30.67 -3.59
C GLN A 196 -0.45 29.59 -3.37
N PRO A 197 -0.62 28.63 -4.31
CA PRO A 197 -1.65 27.61 -4.20
C PRO A 197 -1.36 26.61 -3.09
N VAL A 198 -2.40 26.26 -2.34
CA VAL A 198 -2.43 25.11 -1.44
C VAL A 198 -2.71 23.85 -2.25
N LEU A 199 -1.85 22.85 -2.05
CA LEU A 199 -1.95 21.55 -2.70
C LEU A 199 -2.53 20.53 -1.71
N LEU A 200 -3.14 19.47 -2.24
CA LEU A 200 -3.78 18.42 -1.44
C LEU A 200 -2.80 17.29 -1.06
N ASN A 201 -1.60 17.27 -1.64
CA ASN A 201 -0.53 16.32 -1.35
C ASN A 201 -0.21 16.28 0.15
N GLY A 202 -0.19 15.08 0.75
CA GLY A 202 0.13 14.89 2.17
C GLY A 202 -0.88 15.53 3.13
N THR A 203 -2.16 15.62 2.73
CA THR A 203 -3.23 16.23 3.53
C THR A 203 -4.41 15.29 3.78
N VAL A 204 -5.11 15.51 4.89
CA VAL A 204 -6.45 14.97 5.14
C VAL A 204 -7.47 16.07 4.88
N LEU A 205 -8.45 15.75 4.05
CA LEU A 205 -9.54 16.64 3.66
C LEU A 205 -10.81 16.29 4.42
N ARG A 206 -11.64 17.32 4.67
CA ARG A 206 -13.01 17.20 5.18
C ARG A 206 -13.92 17.99 4.25
N ILE A 207 -14.75 17.28 3.47
CA ILE A 207 -15.52 17.83 2.36
C ILE A 207 -17.00 17.48 2.45
N ASP A 208 -17.81 18.33 1.86
CA ASP A 208 -19.23 18.08 1.65
C ASP A 208 -19.39 16.95 0.60
N PRO A 209 -20.13 15.88 0.91
CA PRO A 209 -20.22 14.70 0.05
C PRO A 209 -21.04 14.93 -1.22
N ASP A 210 -21.76 16.05 -1.34
CA ASP A 210 -22.57 16.37 -2.51
C ASP A 210 -21.86 17.35 -3.45
N THR A 211 -21.02 18.24 -2.93
CA THR A 211 -20.38 19.33 -3.67
C THR A 211 -18.87 19.19 -3.80
N GLY A 212 -18.21 18.48 -2.89
CA GLY A 212 -16.76 18.40 -2.80
C GLY A 212 -16.08 19.66 -2.26
N GLU A 213 -16.83 20.67 -1.81
CA GLU A 213 -16.28 21.85 -1.14
C GLU A 213 -15.92 21.57 0.32
N GLY A 214 -15.04 22.40 0.90
CA GLY A 214 -14.76 22.35 2.34
C GLY A 214 -16.00 22.71 3.16
N VAL A 215 -16.21 22.00 4.27
CA VAL A 215 -17.36 22.22 5.16
C VAL A 215 -17.09 23.30 6.21
N PRO A 216 -18.14 23.89 6.82
CA PRO A 216 -17.98 24.80 7.96
C PRO A 216 -17.22 24.14 9.12
N GLY A 217 -16.39 24.94 9.79
CA GLY A 217 -15.52 24.47 10.88
C GLY A 217 -14.15 23.97 10.42
N ASN A 218 -13.89 23.85 9.12
CA ASN A 218 -12.54 23.56 8.65
C ASN A 218 -11.56 24.70 9.01
N PRO A 219 -10.28 24.39 9.32
CA PRO A 219 -9.30 25.37 9.80
C PRO A 219 -9.10 26.57 8.87
N PHE A 220 -9.22 26.35 7.56
CA PHE A 220 -9.04 27.38 6.55
C PHE A 220 -10.33 27.76 5.83
N ALA A 221 -11.50 27.58 6.46
CA ALA A 221 -12.81 27.79 5.82
C ALA A 221 -13.00 29.17 5.16
N ASN A 222 -12.31 30.20 5.65
CA ASN A 222 -12.37 31.57 5.09
C ASN A 222 -11.36 31.84 3.97
N SER A 223 -10.55 30.85 3.57
CA SER A 223 -9.57 31.03 2.51
C SER A 223 -10.23 31.24 1.15
N ALA A 224 -9.65 32.12 0.34
CA ALA A 224 -10.04 32.27 -1.06
C ALA A 224 -9.68 31.03 -1.90
N ASP A 225 -8.63 30.30 -1.52
CA ASP A 225 -8.21 29.05 -2.15
C ASP A 225 -9.15 27.91 -1.72
N ALA A 226 -9.82 27.29 -2.70
CA ALA A 226 -10.74 26.19 -2.47
C ALA A 226 -10.04 24.95 -1.88
N ASN A 227 -8.80 24.68 -2.26
CA ASN A 227 -8.05 23.55 -1.70
C ASN A 227 -7.75 23.78 -0.23
N ALA A 228 -7.33 24.99 0.14
CA ALA A 228 -7.11 25.34 1.54
C ALA A 228 -8.38 25.07 2.38
N ARG A 229 -9.55 25.50 1.91
CA ARG A 229 -10.83 25.28 2.63
C ARG A 229 -11.15 23.81 2.92
N ARG A 230 -10.59 22.86 2.17
CA ARG A 230 -10.82 21.42 2.34
C ARG A 230 -9.91 20.79 3.38
N VAL A 231 -8.72 21.34 3.63
CA VAL A 231 -7.68 20.72 4.46
C VAL A 231 -8.02 20.87 5.95
N ILE A 232 -7.92 19.75 6.68
CA ILE A 232 -8.01 19.73 8.15
C ILE A 232 -6.69 19.31 8.81
N ALA A 233 -5.87 18.50 8.14
CA ALA A 233 -4.53 18.15 8.62
C ALA A 233 -3.57 18.02 7.43
N TYR A 234 -2.29 18.26 7.66
CA TYR A 234 -1.26 18.24 6.62
C TYR A 234 0.09 17.81 7.17
N GLY A 235 1.10 17.74 6.30
CA GLY A 235 2.44 17.29 6.69
C GLY A 235 2.54 15.79 6.88
N ALA A 236 1.74 15.01 6.16
CA ALA A 236 1.87 13.56 6.07
C ALA A 236 2.70 13.15 4.85
N ARG A 237 3.31 11.95 4.90
CA ARG A 237 4.03 11.35 3.76
C ARG A 237 3.09 10.53 2.89
N ASN A 238 2.45 9.53 3.48
CA ASN A 238 1.47 8.66 2.87
C ASN A 238 0.53 8.07 3.95
N GLN A 239 -0.49 8.86 4.29
CA GLN A 239 -1.58 8.53 5.19
C GLN A 239 -2.53 7.49 4.56
N PHE A 240 -2.02 6.28 4.35
CA PHE A 240 -2.62 5.25 3.51
C PHE A 240 -4.04 4.85 3.98
N ARG A 241 -4.23 4.75 5.30
CA ARG A 241 -5.54 4.49 5.94
C ARG A 241 -5.75 5.36 7.16
N PHE A 242 -6.99 5.82 7.35
CA PHE A 242 -7.44 6.48 8.56
C PHE A 242 -8.84 5.98 8.96
N GLY A 243 -9.19 6.19 10.23
CA GLY A 243 -10.49 5.82 10.79
C GLY A 243 -10.89 6.72 11.95
N PHE A 244 -12.16 6.65 12.33
CA PHE A 244 -12.71 7.46 13.42
C PHE A 244 -12.89 6.62 14.68
N ARG A 245 -12.54 7.19 15.83
CA ARG A 245 -12.80 6.54 17.12
C ARG A 245 -14.31 6.63 17.43
N PRO A 246 -15.01 5.49 17.62
CA PRO A 246 -16.46 5.47 17.79
C PRO A 246 -16.94 6.40 18.92
N GLY A 247 -18.03 7.14 18.66
CA GLY A 247 -18.64 8.06 19.62
C GLY A 247 -17.86 9.36 19.87
N THR A 248 -16.82 9.65 19.10
CA THR A 248 -16.00 10.87 19.21
C THR A 248 -15.78 11.53 17.86
N SER A 249 -15.25 12.76 17.85
CA SER A 249 -14.79 13.47 16.64
C SER A 249 -13.32 13.22 16.30
N GLU A 250 -12.70 12.18 16.87
CA GLU A 250 -11.27 11.91 16.66
C GLU A 250 -11.03 11.12 15.37
N LEU A 251 -10.09 11.60 14.56
CA LEU A 251 -9.57 10.88 13.40
C LEU A 251 -8.15 10.40 13.69
N TRP A 252 -7.87 9.15 13.34
CA TRP A 252 -6.57 8.52 13.51
C TRP A 252 -6.08 8.02 12.16
N ALA A 253 -4.85 8.33 11.79
CA ALA A 253 -4.28 8.05 10.48
C ALA A 253 -2.96 7.28 10.61
N GLY A 254 -2.83 6.18 9.89
CA GLY A 254 -1.56 5.51 9.71
C GLY A 254 -0.80 6.18 8.58
N ASP A 255 0.39 6.70 8.88
CA ASP A 255 1.26 7.39 7.93
C ASP A 255 2.54 6.59 7.69
N VAL A 256 2.75 6.20 6.42
CA VAL A 256 3.91 5.42 6.00
C VAL A 256 5.13 6.32 5.89
N GLY A 257 6.11 6.12 6.78
CA GLY A 257 7.35 6.91 6.79
C GLY A 257 8.36 6.46 5.74
N TRP A 258 9.61 6.91 5.85
CA TRP A 258 10.63 6.69 4.81
C TRP A 258 11.58 5.54 5.15
N ASP A 259 12.53 5.76 6.05
CA ASP A 259 13.63 4.81 6.32
C ASP A 259 13.57 4.24 7.75
N THR A 260 12.85 4.90 8.66
CA THR A 260 13.04 4.70 10.09
C THR A 260 11.76 4.42 10.86
N TRP A 261 10.69 5.19 10.59
CA TRP A 261 9.50 5.20 11.45
C TRP A 261 8.23 5.01 10.64
N GLU A 262 7.33 4.20 11.17
CA GLU A 262 5.91 4.27 10.83
C GLU A 262 5.19 5.05 11.92
N GLU A 263 4.10 5.73 11.56
CA GLU A 263 3.39 6.62 12.48
C GLU A 263 1.89 6.33 12.54
N ILE A 264 1.33 6.54 13.72
CA ILE A 264 -0.10 6.74 13.94
C ILE A 264 -0.28 8.18 14.40
N ASN A 265 -0.87 9.00 13.53
CA ASN A 265 -1.17 10.40 13.73
C ASN A 265 -2.63 10.57 14.18
N ARG A 266 -2.92 11.60 14.99
CA ARG A 266 -4.26 11.83 15.56
C ARG A 266 -4.67 13.29 15.38
N VAL A 267 -5.86 13.49 14.82
CA VAL A 267 -6.63 14.74 14.86
C VAL A 267 -7.62 14.60 16.02
N ALA A 268 -7.48 15.43 17.05
CA ALA A 268 -8.21 15.24 18.30
C ALA A 268 -9.70 15.62 18.16
N ASP A 269 -10.02 16.60 17.32
CA ASP A 269 -11.38 16.99 16.97
C ASP A 269 -11.40 17.56 15.56
N VAL A 270 -11.99 16.81 14.62
CA VAL A 270 -12.06 17.22 13.20
C VAL A 270 -12.88 18.49 12.94
N GLY A 271 -13.61 19.01 13.93
CA GLY A 271 -14.46 20.19 13.82
C GLY A 271 -13.97 21.43 14.59
N ASP A 272 -12.81 21.39 15.25
CA ASP A 272 -12.36 22.47 16.14
C ASP A 272 -11.71 23.67 15.42
N GLY A 273 -11.52 23.58 14.11
CA GLY A 273 -10.90 24.63 13.29
C GLY A 273 -9.39 24.75 13.48
N VAL A 274 -8.72 23.76 14.07
CA VAL A 274 -7.27 23.67 14.19
C VAL A 274 -6.72 22.72 13.14
N ALA A 275 -5.63 23.11 12.47
CA ALA A 275 -4.96 22.24 11.51
C ALA A 275 -3.73 21.59 12.14
N GLU A 276 -3.73 20.27 12.27
CA GLU A 276 -2.54 19.52 12.66
C GLU A 276 -1.53 19.44 11.51
N ASN A 277 -0.27 19.73 11.82
CA ASN A 277 0.87 19.54 10.92
C ASN A 277 1.72 18.38 11.43
N PHE A 278 1.69 17.22 10.78
CA PHE A 278 2.46 16.04 11.19
C PHE A 278 3.95 16.12 10.83
N GLY A 279 4.38 17.17 10.12
CA GLY A 279 5.79 17.56 10.03
C GLY A 279 6.57 17.02 8.84
N TRP A 280 6.07 16.04 8.09
CA TRP A 280 6.70 15.55 6.86
C TRP A 280 6.81 16.67 5.80
N PRO A 281 7.95 16.81 5.08
CA PRO A 281 9.12 15.94 5.09
C PRO A 281 10.24 16.33 6.06
N CYS A 282 10.02 17.37 6.86
CA CYS A 282 11.02 17.90 7.76
C CYS A 282 11.23 16.99 8.99
N PHE A 283 10.18 16.25 9.37
CA PHE A 283 10.21 15.26 10.44
C PHE A 283 9.82 13.87 9.91
N GLU A 284 10.42 12.85 10.51
CA GLU A 284 10.02 11.44 10.41
C GLU A 284 10.07 10.86 11.82
N GLY A 285 8.92 10.45 12.34
CA GLY A 285 8.67 10.39 13.77
C GLY A 285 8.90 11.77 14.41
N ASN A 286 9.42 11.76 15.63
CA ASN A 286 9.79 13.00 16.31
C ASN A 286 11.15 13.60 15.87
N ALA A 287 11.90 12.89 15.02
CA ALA A 287 13.24 13.28 14.63
C ALA A 287 13.22 14.12 13.35
N ARG A 288 14.19 15.03 13.21
CA ARG A 288 14.40 15.70 11.92
C ARG A 288 14.82 14.66 10.88
N GLN A 289 14.19 14.71 9.72
CA GLN A 289 14.52 13.80 8.62
C GLN A 289 15.86 14.23 8.00
N ALA A 290 16.88 13.38 8.08
CA ALA A 290 18.25 13.79 7.78
C ALA A 290 18.46 14.26 6.34
N GLY A 291 17.76 13.66 5.37
CA GLY A 291 17.78 14.07 3.95
C GLY A 291 17.32 15.52 3.77
N TYR A 292 16.22 15.90 4.43
CA TYR A 292 15.63 17.24 4.32
C TYR A 292 16.30 18.27 5.24
N ASP A 293 16.77 17.88 6.43
CA ASP A 293 17.61 18.71 7.32
C ASP A 293 18.95 19.02 6.63
N GLY A 294 19.59 18.01 6.03
CA GLY A 294 20.82 18.19 5.26
C GLY A 294 20.64 19.08 4.02
N ALA A 295 19.45 19.11 3.43
CA ALA A 295 19.12 20.00 2.31
C ALA A 295 19.01 21.47 2.74
N ASN A 296 18.74 21.76 4.02
CA ASN A 296 18.61 23.10 4.60
C ASN A 296 17.60 23.97 3.82
N LEU A 297 16.39 23.44 3.68
CA LEU A 297 15.28 24.08 2.98
C LEU A 297 14.60 25.08 3.92
N ASP A 298 14.31 26.30 3.45
CA ASP A 298 13.73 27.38 4.26
C ASP A 298 12.41 26.94 4.94
N ARG A 299 11.62 26.09 4.25
CA ARG A 299 10.37 25.52 4.77
C ARG A 299 10.58 24.59 5.96
N CYS A 300 11.68 23.85 6.00
CA CYS A 300 12.04 23.00 7.12
C CYS A 300 12.72 23.77 8.23
N GLU A 301 13.66 24.67 7.91
CA GLU A 301 14.32 25.53 8.90
C GLU A 301 13.31 26.38 9.69
N SER A 302 12.32 26.94 9.00
CA SER A 302 11.24 27.67 9.67
C SER A 302 10.42 26.78 10.60
N LEU A 303 10.13 25.52 10.22
CA LEU A 303 9.37 24.59 11.08
C LEU A 303 10.17 24.18 12.32
N TYR A 304 11.47 23.93 12.14
CA TYR A 304 12.37 23.63 13.25
C TYR A 304 12.45 24.76 14.26
N SER A 305 12.40 26.01 13.77
CA SER A 305 12.45 27.20 14.63
C SER A 305 11.12 27.54 15.33
N SER A 306 9.98 27.13 14.77
CA SER A 306 8.65 27.51 15.26
C SER A 306 8.11 26.61 16.39
N GLY A 307 8.89 25.68 16.92
CA GLY A 307 8.48 24.81 18.02
C GLY A 307 8.03 23.39 17.62
N GLY A 308 8.18 23.00 16.34
CA GLY A 308 8.02 21.61 15.88
C GLY A 308 6.72 21.31 15.15
N HIS A 309 6.33 20.04 15.16
CA HIS A 309 5.17 19.45 14.49
C HIS A 309 4.23 18.81 15.53
N ALA A 310 3.02 18.45 15.11
CA ALA A 310 2.14 17.59 15.89
C ALA A 310 2.74 16.19 15.94
N ALA A 311 3.34 15.84 17.08
CA ALA A 311 4.01 14.55 17.27
C ALA A 311 3.05 13.37 17.02
N PRO A 312 3.54 12.26 16.46
CA PRO A 312 2.73 11.06 16.28
C PRO A 312 2.25 10.55 17.63
N TYR A 313 1.01 10.07 17.67
CA TYR A 313 0.43 9.44 18.85
C TYR A 313 1.22 8.17 19.23
N TYR A 314 1.63 7.42 18.19
CA TYR A 314 2.54 6.30 18.31
C TYR A 314 3.43 6.25 17.08
N ALA A 315 4.71 5.97 17.28
CA ALA A 315 5.64 5.68 16.20
C ALA A 315 6.41 4.39 16.53
N TYR A 316 6.64 3.55 15.53
CA TYR A 316 7.38 2.30 15.70
C TYR A 316 8.49 2.17 14.66
N ASN A 317 9.65 1.70 15.13
CA ASN A 317 10.83 1.64 14.30
C ASN A 317 10.74 0.47 13.33
N HIS A 318 11.15 0.68 12.08
CA HIS A 318 11.22 -0.37 11.07
C HIS A 318 12.04 -1.58 11.54
N ARG A 319 13.11 -1.35 12.31
CA ARG A 319 14.04 -2.39 12.77
C ARG A 319 13.67 -2.99 14.12
N ALA A 320 12.63 -2.50 14.79
CA ALA A 320 12.19 -2.99 16.08
C ALA A 320 10.86 -3.74 15.97
N LYS A 321 10.67 -4.72 16.85
CA LYS A 321 9.37 -5.36 17.05
C LYS A 321 8.40 -4.34 17.65
N VAL A 322 7.14 -4.38 17.23
CA VAL A 322 6.07 -3.57 17.84
C VAL A 322 5.79 -4.08 19.24
N VAL A 323 5.64 -5.41 19.39
CA VAL A 323 5.57 -6.08 20.69
C VAL A 323 6.75 -7.04 20.81
N ALA A 324 7.52 -6.95 21.89
CA ALA A 324 8.78 -7.68 22.06
C ALA A 324 8.65 -9.21 21.87
N SER A 325 7.50 -9.78 22.19
CA SER A 325 7.22 -11.22 22.11
C SER A 325 6.52 -11.67 20.82
N ASP A 326 6.16 -10.76 19.90
CA ASP A 326 5.36 -11.13 18.74
C ASP A 326 6.21 -11.81 17.63
N PRO A 327 5.60 -12.71 16.83
CA PRO A 327 6.29 -13.38 15.73
C PRO A 327 6.44 -12.49 14.47
N CYS A 328 5.95 -11.24 14.48
CA CYS A 328 5.89 -10.38 13.28
C CYS A 328 7.29 -9.92 12.86
N PRO A 329 7.66 -10.03 11.58
CA PRO A 329 8.99 -9.65 11.13
C PRO A 329 9.28 -8.15 11.35
N THR A 330 10.57 -7.79 11.32
CA THR A 330 11.06 -6.40 11.32
C THR A 330 11.93 -6.18 10.09
N GLY A 331 12.29 -4.93 9.81
CA GLY A 331 13.19 -4.58 8.73
C GLY A 331 12.50 -4.25 7.42
N GLY A 332 11.17 -4.12 7.42
CA GLY A 332 10.35 -3.56 6.35
C GLY A 332 8.99 -3.25 6.94
N SER A 333 8.43 -2.09 6.61
CA SER A 333 7.24 -1.58 7.28
C SER A 333 6.41 -0.72 6.35
N SER A 334 5.09 -0.86 6.48
CA SER A 334 4.11 -0.01 5.81
C SER A 334 2.81 -0.10 6.58
N ILE A 335 2.54 0.86 7.45
CA ILE A 335 1.26 0.95 8.15
C ILE A 335 0.12 1.10 7.13
N SER A 336 -0.84 0.19 7.20
CA SER A 336 -1.75 -0.08 6.09
C SER A 336 -3.21 -0.23 6.51
N GLY A 337 -3.52 0.09 7.76
CA GLY A 337 -4.84 -0.10 8.30
C GLY A 337 -5.01 0.58 9.65
N ILE A 338 -6.18 1.18 9.84
CA ILE A 338 -6.64 1.80 11.10
C ILE A 338 -8.12 1.46 11.25
N ALA A 339 -8.48 0.83 12.37
CA ALA A 339 -9.87 0.57 12.75
C ALA A 339 -10.00 0.56 14.27
N PHE A 340 -11.23 0.57 14.77
CA PHE A 340 -11.51 0.57 16.21
C PHE A 340 -12.47 -0.54 16.57
N GLU A 341 -12.31 -1.07 17.76
CA GLU A 341 -13.34 -1.93 18.36
C GLU A 341 -14.65 -1.14 18.49
N SER A 342 -15.76 -1.72 18.04
CA SER A 342 -17.06 -1.06 18.04
C SER A 342 -18.20 -2.05 18.23
N GLY A 343 -18.37 -2.53 19.46
CA GLY A 343 -19.49 -3.39 19.84
C GLY A 343 -19.36 -4.82 19.35
N SER A 344 -18.13 -5.28 19.16
CA SER A 344 -17.81 -6.69 18.91
C SER A 344 -18.09 -7.54 20.16
N ASN A 345 -18.03 -8.85 19.99
CA ASN A 345 -18.04 -9.81 21.10
C ASN A 345 -16.63 -10.20 21.57
N TYR A 346 -15.60 -9.42 21.22
CA TYR A 346 -14.23 -9.66 21.67
C TYR A 346 -14.12 -9.57 23.20
N PRO A 347 -13.11 -10.22 23.79
CA PRO A 347 -12.81 -10.09 25.22
C PRO A 347 -12.73 -8.62 25.68
N ALA A 348 -13.14 -8.34 26.92
CA ALA A 348 -13.34 -6.99 27.43
C ALA A 348 -12.06 -6.11 27.40
N GLU A 349 -10.88 -6.72 27.40
CA GLU A 349 -9.60 -6.04 27.23
C GLU A 349 -9.41 -5.35 25.87
N TYR A 350 -10.20 -5.72 24.86
CA TYR A 350 -10.21 -5.06 23.55
C TYR A 350 -11.24 -3.93 23.46
N SER A 351 -12.06 -3.71 24.48
CA SER A 351 -13.07 -2.64 24.46
C SER A 351 -12.43 -1.28 24.19
N GLY A 352 -12.86 -0.62 23.12
CA GLY A 352 -12.31 0.67 22.67
C GLY A 352 -10.86 0.62 22.15
N ALA A 353 -10.32 -0.57 21.86
CA ALA A 353 -8.99 -0.71 21.29
C ALA A 353 -8.91 -0.12 19.87
N LEU A 354 -7.72 0.39 19.54
CA LEU A 354 -7.34 0.73 18.16
C LEU A 354 -6.65 -0.48 17.53
N PHE A 355 -7.13 -0.94 16.39
CA PHE A 355 -6.45 -1.94 15.56
C PHE A 355 -5.67 -1.26 14.44
N PHE A 356 -4.42 -1.66 14.25
CA PHE A 356 -3.61 -1.18 13.13
C PHE A 356 -2.84 -2.34 12.50
N SER A 357 -2.67 -2.27 11.17
CA SER A 357 -1.95 -3.29 10.39
C SER A 357 -0.69 -2.74 9.74
N ASP A 358 0.25 -3.62 9.49
CA ASP A 358 1.42 -3.35 8.65
C ASP A 358 1.47 -4.40 7.53
N SER A 359 1.42 -3.93 6.28
CA SER A 359 1.32 -4.79 5.09
C SER A 359 2.62 -5.56 4.85
N SER A 360 3.78 -4.92 5.04
CA SER A 360 5.10 -5.53 4.87
C SER A 360 5.39 -6.55 5.97
N ARG A 361 4.87 -6.32 7.18
CA ARG A 361 5.02 -7.26 8.30
C ARG A 361 3.98 -8.38 8.32
N GLY A 362 2.88 -8.24 7.58
CA GLY A 362 1.81 -9.24 7.55
C GLY A 362 1.12 -9.43 8.90
N CYS A 363 0.98 -8.36 9.68
CA CYS A 363 0.44 -8.40 11.04
C CYS A 363 -0.57 -7.30 11.31
N ILE A 364 -1.45 -7.58 12.28
CA ILE A 364 -2.41 -6.66 12.86
C ILE A 364 -2.20 -6.68 14.38
N TRP A 365 -2.05 -5.50 14.99
CA TRP A 365 -1.94 -5.33 16.44
C TRP A 365 -3.18 -4.64 16.98
N ALA A 366 -3.46 -4.87 18.26
CA ALA A 366 -4.41 -4.10 19.04
C ALA A 366 -3.66 -3.22 20.04
N MET A 367 -3.94 -1.92 20.00
CA MET A 367 -3.58 -0.95 21.03
C MET A 367 -4.76 -0.84 21.99
N GLN A 368 -4.69 -1.59 23.09
CA GLN A 368 -5.77 -1.66 24.08
C GLN A 368 -5.97 -0.33 24.80
N ALA A 369 -7.20 -0.07 25.24
CA ALA A 369 -7.53 1.17 25.93
C ALA A 369 -7.11 1.17 27.41
N VAL A 370 -6.59 2.29 27.89
CA VAL A 370 -6.37 2.59 29.32
C VAL A 370 -7.07 3.90 29.64
N GLY A 371 -7.97 3.89 30.64
CA GLY A 371 -8.79 5.07 30.93
C GLY A 371 -9.72 5.45 29.76
N GLY A 372 -10.10 4.48 28.93
CA GLY A 372 -10.94 4.67 27.75
C GLY A 372 -10.21 5.06 26.47
N GLN A 373 -8.92 5.40 26.51
CA GLN A 373 -8.15 5.81 25.33
C GLN A 373 -7.14 4.72 24.90
N PRO A 374 -6.99 4.43 23.59
CA PRO A 374 -5.94 3.51 23.11
C PRO A 374 -4.57 3.90 23.66
N SER A 375 -3.82 2.98 24.25
CA SER A 375 -2.55 3.30 24.90
C SER A 375 -1.36 2.62 24.21
N PRO A 376 -0.31 3.37 23.79
CA PRO A 376 0.92 2.80 23.26
C PRO A 376 1.67 1.89 24.25
N SER A 377 1.33 1.97 25.55
CA SER A 377 1.88 1.09 26.58
C SER A 377 1.22 -0.30 26.64
N ARG A 378 0.14 -0.53 25.89
CA ARG A 378 -0.69 -1.73 25.92
C ARG A 378 -0.93 -2.27 24.51
N LEU A 379 0.16 -2.64 23.86
CA LEU A 379 0.16 -3.24 22.52
C LEU A 379 0.20 -4.77 22.62
N VAL A 380 -0.67 -5.44 21.88
CA VAL A 380 -0.68 -6.90 21.76
C VAL A 380 -0.82 -7.33 20.29
N PRO A 381 -0.17 -8.42 19.85
CA PRO A 381 -0.46 -9.00 18.55
C PRO A 381 -1.93 -9.48 18.52
N PHE A 382 -2.61 -9.23 17.41
CA PHE A 382 -4.02 -9.60 17.23
C PHE A 382 -4.20 -10.63 16.12
N VAL A 383 -3.66 -10.35 14.92
CA VAL A 383 -3.59 -11.30 13.80
C VAL A 383 -2.15 -11.36 13.31
N THR A 384 -1.65 -12.58 13.11
CA THR A 384 -0.32 -12.83 12.52
C THR A 384 -0.49 -13.63 11.23
N GLY A 385 0.39 -13.45 10.25
CA GLY A 385 0.24 -14.11 8.95
C GLY A 385 -0.95 -13.59 8.14
N ALA A 386 -1.29 -12.30 8.28
CA ALA A 386 -2.43 -11.65 7.63
C ALA A 386 -2.28 -11.46 6.10
N ASN A 387 -1.17 -11.94 5.52
CA ASN A 387 -0.89 -11.95 4.08
C ASN A 387 -1.12 -10.60 3.36
N VAL A 388 -0.23 -9.64 3.65
CA VAL A 388 -0.27 -8.27 3.09
C VAL A 388 -1.62 -7.57 3.38
N PRO A 389 -1.96 -7.34 4.66
CA PRO A 389 -3.16 -6.60 5.01
C PRO A 389 -3.05 -5.15 4.50
N VAL A 390 -3.97 -4.69 3.64
CA VAL A 390 -3.95 -3.33 3.04
C VAL A 390 -5.13 -2.44 3.46
N GLN A 391 -5.99 -2.98 4.31
CA GLN A 391 -7.07 -2.28 4.98
C GLN A 391 -7.49 -3.14 6.16
N VAL A 392 -7.73 -2.50 7.31
CA VAL A 392 -8.56 -3.07 8.38
C VAL A 392 -9.75 -2.14 8.58
N LEU A 393 -10.92 -2.69 8.87
CA LEU A 393 -12.15 -1.94 9.06
C LEU A 393 -13.10 -2.71 9.97
N THR A 394 -13.93 -1.98 10.71
CA THR A 394 -15.01 -2.57 11.49
C THR A 394 -16.20 -2.83 10.57
N GLY A 395 -16.71 -4.05 10.59
CA GLY A 395 -17.85 -4.47 9.75
C GLY A 395 -19.13 -4.72 10.54
N PRO A 396 -20.14 -5.33 9.89
CA PRO A 396 -21.39 -5.70 10.53
C PRO A 396 -21.19 -6.56 11.78
N GLY A 397 -21.93 -6.26 12.84
CA GLY A 397 -21.82 -6.96 14.13
C GLY A 397 -20.61 -6.55 14.98
N GLY A 398 -19.87 -5.52 14.57
CA GLY A 398 -18.74 -4.96 15.32
C GLY A 398 -17.40 -5.69 15.10
N ASP A 399 -17.41 -6.82 14.38
CA ASP A 399 -16.21 -7.60 14.09
C ASP A 399 -15.23 -6.83 13.19
N LEU A 400 -13.94 -7.10 13.40
CA LEU A 400 -12.88 -6.61 12.53
C LEU A 400 -12.83 -7.42 11.23
N PHE A 401 -12.73 -6.71 10.11
CA PHE A 401 -12.42 -7.26 8.80
C PHE A 401 -11.09 -6.71 8.30
N TYR A 402 -10.42 -7.44 7.42
CA TYR A 402 -9.24 -6.96 6.72
C TYR A 402 -9.14 -7.48 5.29
N VAL A 403 -8.57 -6.66 4.41
CA VAL A 403 -8.28 -7.02 3.02
C VAL A 403 -6.86 -7.58 2.96
N ALA A 404 -6.74 -8.87 2.70
CA ALA A 404 -5.47 -9.57 2.49
C ALA A 404 -5.11 -9.52 1.01
N LEU A 405 -4.32 -8.53 0.60
CA LEU A 405 -3.97 -8.33 -0.81
C LEU A 405 -3.20 -9.52 -1.39
N GLY A 406 -2.35 -10.17 -0.58
CA GLY A 406 -1.52 -11.27 -1.02
C GLY A 406 -2.31 -12.54 -1.40
N SER A 407 -3.51 -12.73 -0.86
CA SER A 407 -4.42 -13.82 -1.23
C SER A 407 -5.65 -13.38 -2.02
N GLY A 408 -5.89 -12.07 -2.16
CA GLY A 408 -7.07 -11.55 -2.84
C GLY A 408 -8.36 -11.77 -2.05
N GLU A 409 -8.29 -11.75 -0.71
CA GLU A 409 -9.41 -12.11 0.18
C GLU A 409 -9.84 -10.95 1.08
N LEU A 410 -11.14 -10.88 1.38
CA LEU A 410 -11.67 -10.17 2.53
C LEU A 410 -11.84 -11.16 3.67
N ARG A 411 -11.14 -10.96 4.79
CA ARG A 411 -11.18 -11.86 5.95
C ARG A 411 -11.89 -11.21 7.13
N ARG A 412 -12.72 -11.99 7.83
CA ARG A 412 -13.39 -11.62 9.08
C ARG A 412 -12.63 -12.23 10.26
N VAL A 413 -12.43 -11.46 11.31
CA VAL A 413 -11.94 -11.95 12.60
C VAL A 413 -13.13 -12.02 13.55
N SER A 414 -13.55 -13.22 13.96
CA SER A 414 -14.69 -13.42 14.85
C SER A 414 -14.25 -14.00 16.19
N HIS A 415 -15.00 -13.71 17.25
CA HIS A 415 -14.86 -14.36 18.55
C HIS A 415 -16.22 -14.93 18.97
N PRO A 416 -16.59 -16.15 18.52
CA PRO A 416 -17.89 -16.73 18.85
C PRO A 416 -18.05 -16.77 20.39
N GLY A 417 -19.00 -15.99 20.92
CA GLY A 417 -19.26 -15.97 22.35
C GLY A 417 -19.87 -17.29 22.83
N GLY A 418 -19.49 -17.77 24.01
CA GLY A 418 -19.97 -19.02 24.60
C GLY A 418 -18.84 -19.94 25.07
N THR A 419 -19.19 -21.07 25.67
CA THR A 419 -18.24 -22.17 25.96
C THR A 419 -18.10 -23.16 24.80
N ASN A 420 -18.94 -23.03 23.76
CA ASN A 420 -18.96 -23.92 22.61
C ASN A 420 -18.64 -23.12 21.34
N ARG A 421 -17.44 -23.34 20.80
CA ARG A 421 -16.88 -22.72 19.61
C ARG A 421 -17.10 -23.70 18.46
N PRO A 422 -17.55 -23.23 17.28
CA PRO A 422 -17.82 -24.12 16.16
C PRO A 422 -16.54 -24.87 15.73
N PRO A 423 -16.69 -26.09 15.21
CA PRO A 423 -15.55 -26.86 14.71
C PRO A 423 -14.90 -26.17 13.51
N SER A 424 -13.68 -26.57 13.20
CA SER A 424 -13.03 -26.29 11.92
C SER A 424 -13.25 -27.49 10.99
N ALA A 425 -14.08 -27.30 9.97
CA ALA A 425 -14.33 -28.32 8.96
C ALA A 425 -13.17 -28.39 7.97
N VAL A 426 -12.57 -29.57 7.81
CA VAL A 426 -11.50 -29.86 6.85
C VAL A 426 -11.93 -31.06 6.03
N ALA A 427 -12.02 -30.87 4.71
CA ALA A 427 -12.35 -31.91 3.76
C ALA A 427 -11.18 -32.10 2.78
N THR A 428 -10.90 -33.35 2.44
CA THR A 428 -10.01 -33.70 1.33
C THR A 428 -10.71 -34.69 0.42
N ALA A 429 -10.25 -34.78 -0.82
CA ALA A 429 -10.72 -35.72 -1.82
C ALA A 429 -9.52 -36.37 -2.51
N ASN A 430 -9.63 -37.64 -2.88
CA ASN A 430 -8.60 -38.36 -3.61
C ASN A 430 -9.20 -39.40 -4.57
N PRO A 431 -8.99 -39.28 -5.89
CA PRO A 431 -8.41 -38.11 -6.55
C PRO A 431 -9.38 -36.92 -6.55
N THR A 432 -8.89 -35.69 -6.50
CA THR A 432 -9.68 -34.46 -6.73
C THR A 432 -10.05 -34.28 -8.20
N SER A 433 -9.53 -35.12 -9.09
CA SER A 433 -9.81 -35.03 -10.53
C SER A 433 -9.43 -36.27 -11.33
N GLY A 434 -9.96 -36.38 -12.54
CA GLY A 434 -9.64 -37.47 -13.46
C GLY A 434 -10.71 -37.65 -14.54
N PRO A 435 -10.53 -38.59 -15.49
CA PRO A 435 -11.50 -38.82 -16.55
C PRO A 435 -12.82 -39.38 -15.99
N ALA A 436 -13.93 -39.11 -16.68
CA ALA A 436 -15.21 -39.74 -16.36
C ALA A 436 -15.23 -41.21 -16.83
N PRO A 437 -15.76 -42.16 -16.03
CA PRO A 437 -16.26 -41.99 -14.68
C PRO A 437 -15.12 -41.88 -13.64
N LEU A 438 -15.28 -40.98 -12.66
CA LEU A 438 -14.29 -40.74 -11.61
C LEU A 438 -14.85 -41.16 -10.24
N THR A 439 -14.22 -42.16 -9.62
CA THR A 439 -14.49 -42.53 -8.23
C THR A 439 -13.55 -41.75 -7.31
N VAL A 440 -14.11 -41.04 -6.33
CA VAL A 440 -13.41 -40.17 -5.39
C VAL A 440 -13.62 -40.68 -3.97
N GLN A 441 -12.52 -40.80 -3.23
CA GLN A 441 -12.51 -41.02 -1.79
C GLN A 441 -12.41 -39.67 -1.08
N PHE A 442 -13.42 -39.32 -0.29
CA PHE A 442 -13.41 -38.13 0.56
C PHE A 442 -12.92 -38.47 1.96
N ASP A 443 -12.39 -37.48 2.66
CA ASP A 443 -11.96 -37.60 4.05
C ASP A 443 -12.15 -36.27 4.80
N GLY A 444 -13.00 -36.31 5.83
CA GLY A 444 -13.29 -35.21 6.73
C GLY A 444 -12.56 -35.30 8.08
N THR A 445 -11.78 -36.35 8.32
CA THR A 445 -11.24 -36.69 9.66
C THR A 445 -10.20 -35.71 10.19
N SER A 446 -9.67 -34.82 9.35
CA SER A 446 -8.79 -33.72 9.77
C SER A 446 -9.55 -32.52 10.35
N SER A 447 -10.89 -32.59 10.39
CA SER A 447 -11.71 -31.60 11.08
C SER A 447 -11.45 -31.64 12.58
N THR A 448 -11.42 -30.48 13.22
CA THR A 448 -11.09 -30.38 14.65
C THR A 448 -12.08 -29.51 15.37
N ASP A 449 -12.40 -29.88 16.61
CA ASP A 449 -13.09 -28.98 17.53
C ASP A 449 -12.09 -28.27 18.44
N PRO A 450 -12.17 -26.94 18.59
CA PRO A 450 -11.33 -26.22 19.54
C PRO A 450 -11.68 -26.52 21.02
N ASP A 451 -12.87 -27.04 21.33
CA ASP A 451 -13.31 -27.42 22.67
C ASP A 451 -12.92 -28.86 23.02
N ALA A 452 -12.19 -28.99 24.14
CA ALA A 452 -11.59 -30.27 24.52
C ALA A 452 -12.66 -31.27 24.96
N GLY A 453 -12.77 -32.38 24.24
CA GLY A 453 -13.65 -33.50 24.56
C GLY A 453 -14.90 -33.59 23.70
N ASP A 454 -15.14 -32.59 22.83
CA ASP A 454 -16.25 -32.61 21.89
C ASP A 454 -16.02 -33.65 20.78
N THR A 455 -17.11 -34.32 20.39
CA THR A 455 -17.11 -35.29 19.28
C THR A 455 -17.79 -34.70 18.06
N LEU A 456 -17.24 -35.00 16.88
CA LEU A 456 -17.73 -34.46 15.61
C LEU A 456 -18.63 -35.45 14.87
N SER A 457 -19.71 -34.93 14.32
CA SER A 457 -20.56 -35.62 13.34
C SER A 457 -20.38 -35.00 11.96
N TYR A 458 -20.54 -35.80 10.91
CA TYR A 458 -20.27 -35.43 9.52
C TYR A 458 -21.54 -35.55 8.71
N ALA A 459 -21.73 -34.63 7.78
CA ALA A 459 -22.78 -34.68 6.77
C ALA A 459 -22.18 -34.13 5.47
N TRP A 460 -22.34 -34.85 4.36
CA TRP A 460 -21.77 -34.50 3.06
C TRP A 460 -22.85 -34.15 2.05
N ASP A 461 -22.52 -33.16 1.22
CA ASP A 461 -23.21 -32.72 0.01
C ASP A 461 -22.26 -33.04 -1.16
N LEU A 462 -22.32 -34.26 -1.68
CA LEU A 462 -21.39 -34.81 -2.67
C LEU A 462 -21.80 -34.47 -4.10
N ASP A 463 -23.06 -34.10 -4.34
CA ASP A 463 -23.57 -33.69 -5.65
C ASP A 463 -23.72 -32.16 -5.82
N ALA A 464 -23.48 -31.39 -4.75
CA ALA A 464 -23.54 -29.93 -4.69
C ALA A 464 -24.94 -29.33 -4.92
N ASP A 465 -25.99 -30.04 -4.50
CA ASP A 465 -27.37 -29.53 -4.54
C ASP A 465 -27.73 -28.62 -3.36
N GLY A 466 -26.83 -28.51 -2.36
CA GLY A 466 -26.98 -27.72 -1.14
C GLY A 466 -27.57 -28.49 0.04
N ALA A 467 -27.97 -29.74 -0.15
CA ALA A 467 -28.41 -30.66 0.89
C ALA A 467 -27.25 -31.55 1.35
N TYR A 468 -27.08 -31.65 2.68
CA TYR A 468 -25.99 -32.43 3.28
C TYR A 468 -26.50 -33.81 3.71
N ASP A 469 -27.05 -34.56 2.76
CA ASP A 469 -27.75 -35.84 3.00
C ASP A 469 -27.17 -37.04 2.24
N ASP A 470 -26.11 -36.85 1.45
CA ASP A 470 -25.49 -37.93 0.67
C ASP A 470 -24.72 -38.94 1.51
N SER A 471 -24.11 -38.49 2.61
CA SER A 471 -23.38 -39.38 3.52
C SER A 471 -23.16 -38.76 4.90
N SER A 472 -23.17 -39.61 5.93
CA SER A 472 -22.76 -39.27 7.30
C SER A 472 -21.43 -39.91 7.73
N ALA A 473 -20.77 -40.65 6.83
CA ALA A 473 -19.46 -41.22 7.10
C ALA A 473 -18.38 -40.12 7.17
N SER A 474 -17.38 -40.29 8.03
CA SER A 474 -16.24 -39.36 8.07
C SER A 474 -15.36 -39.43 6.82
N ALA A 475 -15.39 -40.54 6.07
CA ALA A 475 -14.63 -40.75 4.85
C ALA A 475 -15.42 -41.55 3.79
N PRO A 476 -16.41 -40.94 3.10
CA PRO A 476 -17.22 -41.63 2.09
C PRO A 476 -16.51 -41.75 0.73
N THR A 477 -17.04 -42.62 -0.12
CA THR A 477 -16.67 -42.71 -1.55
C THR A 477 -17.85 -42.32 -2.42
N TRP A 478 -17.60 -41.58 -3.50
CA TRP A 478 -18.62 -41.23 -4.51
C TRP A 478 -18.09 -41.47 -5.93
N THR A 479 -18.98 -41.74 -6.90
CA THR A 479 -18.57 -41.89 -8.31
C THR A 479 -19.35 -40.94 -9.20
N TYR A 480 -18.62 -40.04 -9.87
CA TYR A 480 -19.17 -39.13 -10.85
C TYR A 480 -19.11 -39.76 -12.24
N ALA A 481 -20.27 -39.99 -12.86
CA ALA A 481 -20.38 -40.71 -14.13
C ALA A 481 -20.09 -39.85 -15.37
N ALA A 482 -20.29 -38.54 -15.29
CA ALA A 482 -20.15 -37.59 -16.39
C ALA A 482 -19.14 -36.50 -16.04
N ALA A 483 -18.63 -35.82 -17.07
CA ALA A 483 -17.78 -34.66 -16.87
C ALA A 483 -18.54 -33.55 -16.15
N ALA A 484 -17.96 -33.03 -15.08
CA ALA A 484 -18.55 -32.03 -14.19
C ALA A 484 -17.47 -31.39 -13.32
N ALA A 485 -17.72 -30.17 -12.85
CA ALA A 485 -16.99 -29.58 -11.73
C ALA A 485 -17.97 -29.47 -10.56
N VAL A 486 -17.66 -30.14 -9.45
CA VAL A 486 -18.55 -30.27 -8.30
C VAL A 486 -17.82 -29.73 -7.07
N ASP A 487 -18.42 -28.78 -6.35
CA ASP A 487 -17.91 -28.30 -5.06
C ASP A 487 -18.55 -29.12 -3.95
N ALA A 488 -18.00 -30.30 -3.68
CA ALA A 488 -18.55 -31.21 -2.67
C ALA A 488 -18.42 -30.59 -1.27
N GLY A 489 -19.55 -30.42 -0.59
CA GLY A 489 -19.64 -29.84 0.75
C GLY A 489 -19.47 -30.86 1.86
N LEU A 490 -18.74 -30.48 2.90
CA LEU A 490 -18.72 -31.16 4.20
C LEU A 490 -19.27 -30.21 5.25
N ARG A 491 -20.23 -30.69 6.05
CA ARG A 491 -20.69 -30.07 7.29
C ARG A 491 -20.23 -30.91 8.46
N VAL A 492 -19.58 -30.26 9.40
CA VAL A 492 -19.13 -30.86 10.65
C VAL A 492 -19.87 -30.19 11.79
N THR A 493 -20.46 -30.99 12.68
CA THR A 493 -21.24 -30.51 13.83
C THR A 493 -20.70 -31.14 15.11
N ASP A 494 -20.44 -30.33 16.13
CA ASP A 494 -19.99 -30.78 17.44
C ASP A 494 -21.13 -31.40 18.29
N SER A 495 -20.79 -31.91 19.46
CA SER A 495 -21.73 -32.55 20.39
C SER A 495 -22.74 -31.59 21.03
N GLN A 496 -22.49 -30.28 20.98
CA GLN A 496 -23.32 -29.22 21.54
C GLN A 496 -24.14 -28.49 20.47
N GLY A 497 -24.01 -28.90 19.20
CA GLY A 497 -24.81 -28.47 18.06
C GLY A 497 -24.23 -27.30 17.24
N ALA A 498 -23.02 -26.80 17.53
CA ALA A 498 -22.41 -25.82 16.62
C ALA A 498 -21.76 -26.53 15.42
N SER A 499 -21.79 -25.87 14.26
CA SER A 499 -21.37 -26.49 13.00
C SER A 499 -20.56 -25.55 12.13
N ALA A 500 -19.67 -26.12 11.33
CA ALA A 500 -18.97 -25.44 10.25
C ALA A 500 -19.10 -26.24 8.95
N THR A 501 -19.04 -25.53 7.83
CA THR A 501 -19.00 -26.12 6.50
C THR A 501 -17.69 -25.80 5.80
N THR A 502 -17.27 -26.68 4.91
CA THR A 502 -16.17 -26.48 3.98
C THR A 502 -16.52 -27.18 2.67
N THR A 503 -15.83 -26.85 1.58
CA THR A 503 -16.01 -27.52 0.28
C THR A 503 -14.68 -28.02 -0.25
N VAL A 504 -14.73 -29.08 -1.05
CA VAL A 504 -13.59 -29.54 -1.86
C VAL A 504 -14.05 -29.69 -3.30
N ARG A 505 -13.35 -29.00 -4.22
CA ARG A 505 -13.64 -29.07 -5.66
C ARG A 505 -13.19 -30.43 -6.21
N VAL A 506 -14.09 -31.10 -6.93
CA VAL A 506 -13.79 -32.28 -7.75
C VAL A 506 -14.03 -31.94 -9.22
N THR A 507 -13.05 -32.27 -10.08
CA THR A 507 -13.16 -32.04 -11.53
C THR A 507 -13.10 -33.35 -12.31
N VAL A 508 -14.23 -33.70 -12.92
CA VAL A 508 -14.46 -34.97 -13.61
C VAL A 508 -14.41 -34.73 -15.11
N GLY A 509 -13.75 -35.61 -15.84
CA GLY A 509 -13.51 -35.50 -17.29
C GLY A 509 -12.13 -34.98 -17.63
N ASN A 510 -11.64 -33.95 -16.93
CA ASN A 510 -10.35 -33.32 -17.19
C ASN A 510 -9.40 -33.48 -15.96
N PRO A 511 -8.35 -34.34 -16.02
CA PRO A 511 -7.47 -34.60 -14.88
C PRO A 511 -6.66 -33.36 -14.43
N GLU A 512 -6.51 -33.15 -13.11
CA GLU A 512 -5.52 -32.22 -12.55
C GLU A 512 -4.09 -32.76 -12.74
N GLY A 513 -3.11 -31.85 -12.77
CA GLY A 513 -1.73 -32.17 -13.13
C GLY A 513 -1.45 -32.06 -14.64
N LEU A 514 -2.48 -31.73 -15.42
CA LEU A 514 -2.38 -31.25 -16.81
C LEU A 514 -2.59 -29.73 -16.87
N ASP A 515 -2.10 -28.98 -15.89
CA ASP A 515 -2.13 -27.51 -16.00
C ASP A 515 -1.23 -27.07 -17.16
N PRO A 516 -1.53 -25.91 -17.78
CA PRO A 516 -0.62 -25.26 -18.70
C PRO A 516 0.80 -25.24 -18.15
N VAL A 517 1.77 -25.65 -18.97
CA VAL A 517 3.19 -25.65 -18.62
C VAL A 517 3.85 -24.43 -19.25
N PRO A 518 3.91 -23.27 -18.55
CA PRO A 518 4.60 -22.09 -19.04
C PRO A 518 6.12 -22.28 -19.04
N VAL A 519 6.74 -21.75 -20.08
CA VAL A 519 8.20 -21.67 -20.25
C VAL A 519 8.56 -20.22 -20.55
N ILE A 520 9.46 -19.67 -19.73
CA ILE A 520 10.10 -18.37 -19.99
C ILE A 520 11.34 -18.63 -20.83
N ASP A 521 11.32 -18.16 -22.08
CA ASP A 521 12.43 -18.27 -23.04
C ASP A 521 13.48 -17.18 -22.83
N SER A 522 13.02 -15.98 -22.46
CA SER A 522 13.87 -14.86 -22.07
C SER A 522 13.14 -13.96 -21.08
N PRO A 523 13.86 -13.26 -20.19
CA PRO A 523 15.31 -13.32 -19.98
C PRO A 523 15.77 -14.58 -19.23
N ALA A 524 17.05 -14.93 -19.38
CA ALA A 524 17.67 -15.97 -18.56
C ALA A 524 17.78 -15.50 -17.09
N GLY A 525 17.64 -16.42 -16.13
CA GLY A 525 17.78 -16.10 -14.70
C GLY A 525 19.17 -15.61 -14.28
N THR A 526 20.18 -15.75 -15.14
CA THR A 526 21.52 -15.17 -14.94
C THR A 526 21.64 -13.71 -15.38
N LEU A 527 20.60 -13.15 -16.01
CA LEU A 527 20.57 -11.74 -16.38
C LEU A 527 20.63 -10.89 -15.10
N THR A 528 21.65 -10.04 -15.01
CA THR A 528 21.69 -8.96 -14.03
C THR A 528 21.34 -7.63 -14.68
N TRP A 529 20.53 -6.80 -14.03
CA TRP A 529 20.02 -5.55 -14.59
C TRP A 529 20.62 -4.29 -13.96
N SER A 530 20.68 -3.19 -14.68
CA SER A 530 20.93 -1.84 -14.13
C SER A 530 19.68 -0.97 -14.30
N VAL A 531 19.51 0.05 -13.46
CA VAL A 531 18.41 1.02 -13.59
C VAL A 531 18.38 1.60 -15.01
N GLY A 532 17.18 1.69 -15.60
CA GLY A 532 16.98 2.17 -16.96
C GLY A 532 17.30 1.16 -18.07
N GLN A 533 17.78 -0.04 -17.74
CA GLN A 533 18.01 -1.09 -18.75
C GLN A 533 16.68 -1.57 -19.33
N ASN A 534 16.53 -1.54 -20.65
CA ASN A 534 15.42 -2.20 -21.32
C ASN A 534 15.67 -3.72 -21.36
N VAL A 535 14.72 -4.50 -20.85
CA VAL A 535 14.78 -5.96 -20.78
C VAL A 535 13.61 -6.52 -21.59
N SER A 536 13.93 -7.26 -22.64
CA SER A 536 12.93 -8.01 -23.41
C SER A 536 12.61 -9.33 -22.73
N PHE A 537 11.35 -9.75 -22.81
CA PHE A 537 10.88 -11.04 -22.35
C PHE A 537 10.09 -11.77 -23.42
N SER A 538 10.10 -13.09 -23.36
CA SER A 538 9.30 -13.96 -24.22
C SER A 538 9.08 -15.31 -23.54
N GLY A 539 7.98 -15.97 -23.90
CA GLY A 539 7.64 -17.28 -23.39
C GLY A 539 6.50 -17.91 -24.15
N ARG A 540 6.23 -19.15 -23.79
CA ARG A 540 5.19 -20.01 -24.38
C ARG A 540 4.58 -20.88 -23.31
N ALA A 541 3.46 -21.50 -23.60
CA ALA A 541 2.93 -22.57 -22.78
C ALA A 541 2.40 -23.69 -23.67
N VAL A 542 2.50 -24.91 -23.16
CA VAL A 542 1.84 -26.08 -23.74
C VAL A 542 0.91 -26.66 -22.70
N ASP A 543 -0.23 -27.11 -23.17
CA ASP A 543 -1.26 -27.78 -22.41
C ASP A 543 -1.55 -29.12 -23.09
N ALA A 544 -1.88 -30.17 -22.32
CA ALA A 544 -2.03 -31.50 -22.88
C ALA A 544 -3.33 -31.66 -23.70
N GLN A 545 -4.33 -30.82 -23.43
CA GLN A 545 -5.66 -30.84 -24.02
C GLN A 545 -5.73 -29.86 -25.19
N ASP A 546 -5.13 -28.68 -25.05
CA ASP A 546 -5.19 -27.59 -26.03
C ASP A 546 -3.95 -27.53 -26.94
N GLY A 547 -2.88 -28.25 -26.61
CA GLY A 547 -1.61 -28.16 -27.32
C GLY A 547 -0.88 -26.86 -27.00
N GLN A 548 -0.38 -26.14 -28.03
CA GLN A 548 0.31 -24.87 -27.80
C GLN A 548 -0.69 -23.74 -27.56
N LEU A 549 -0.58 -23.08 -26.40
CA LEU A 549 -1.48 -21.99 -26.04
C LEU A 549 -1.15 -20.70 -26.82
N PRO A 550 -2.17 -19.96 -27.31
CA PRO A 550 -1.98 -18.70 -28.01
C PRO A 550 -1.55 -17.58 -27.07
N ALA A 551 -1.03 -16.47 -27.61
CA ALA A 551 -0.63 -15.30 -26.81
C ALA A 551 -1.76 -14.76 -25.93
N SER A 552 -3.01 -14.80 -26.40
CA SER A 552 -4.20 -14.38 -25.65
C SER A 552 -4.46 -15.19 -24.37
N ALA A 553 -3.86 -16.38 -24.26
CA ALA A 553 -3.91 -17.25 -23.08
C ALA A 553 -2.74 -17.02 -22.11
N LEU A 554 -1.82 -16.11 -22.43
CA LEU A 554 -0.63 -15.80 -21.64
C LEU A 554 -0.75 -14.42 -21.00
N SER A 555 -0.30 -14.30 -19.76
CA SER A 555 -0.19 -13.02 -19.05
C SER A 555 1.14 -12.95 -18.30
N TRP A 556 1.74 -11.77 -18.26
CA TRP A 556 2.96 -11.53 -17.51
C TRP A 556 2.73 -10.53 -16.39
N ARG A 557 3.42 -10.74 -15.27
CA ARG A 557 3.49 -9.81 -14.15
C ARG A 557 4.95 -9.48 -13.85
N LEU A 558 5.31 -8.20 -13.92
CA LEU A 558 6.57 -7.68 -13.40
C LEU A 558 6.32 -7.14 -12.00
N ALA A 559 7.05 -7.66 -11.02
CA ALA A 559 7.03 -7.19 -9.65
C ALA A 559 8.45 -6.86 -9.18
N ILE A 560 8.57 -5.97 -8.20
CA ILE A 560 9.83 -5.70 -7.50
C ILE A 560 9.70 -6.16 -6.06
N ARG A 561 10.69 -6.94 -5.61
CA ARG A 561 10.80 -7.38 -4.23
C ARG A 561 12.00 -6.71 -3.59
N HIS A 562 11.76 -5.86 -2.61
CA HIS A 562 12.81 -5.18 -1.86
C HIS A 562 12.76 -5.52 -0.37
N CYS A 563 13.90 -5.44 0.30
CA CYS A 563 14.07 -5.87 1.68
C CYS A 563 14.82 -4.78 2.46
N ALA A 564 14.20 -4.12 3.43
CA ALA A 564 14.89 -3.03 4.12
C ALA A 564 15.99 -3.53 5.10
N THR A 565 15.90 -4.76 5.66
CA THR A 565 17.01 -5.47 6.36
C THR A 565 16.73 -6.97 6.57
N ASN A 566 17.77 -7.82 6.56
CA ASN A 566 17.78 -9.24 7.01
C ASN A 566 16.58 -10.11 6.60
N GLY A 567 16.26 -10.15 5.29
CA GLY A 567 15.34 -11.15 4.73
C GLY A 567 13.84 -10.83 4.87
N THR A 568 13.49 -9.74 5.55
CA THR A 568 12.10 -9.22 5.51
C THR A 568 11.94 -8.40 4.26
N CYS A 569 11.12 -8.89 3.35
CA CYS A 569 10.89 -8.30 2.06
C CYS A 569 9.40 -8.20 1.82
N HIS A 570 9.00 -7.21 1.06
CA HIS A 570 7.67 -7.16 0.47
C HIS A 570 7.77 -6.86 -1.01
N THR A 571 6.65 -7.04 -1.69
CA THR A 571 6.58 -7.02 -3.14
C THR A 571 5.59 -5.96 -3.57
N HIS A 572 6.01 -5.14 -4.53
CA HIS A 572 5.10 -4.28 -5.28
C HIS A 572 4.90 -4.86 -6.67
N ASN A 573 3.65 -4.92 -7.12
CA ASN A 573 3.38 -5.11 -8.54
C ASN A 573 3.86 -3.86 -9.27
N VAL A 574 4.62 -3.99 -10.36
CA VAL A 574 5.08 -2.85 -11.16
C VAL A 574 4.18 -2.69 -12.38
N GLN A 575 4.00 -3.77 -13.15
CA GLN A 575 3.22 -3.75 -14.38
C GLN A 575 2.73 -5.16 -14.77
N ASP A 576 1.51 -5.22 -15.29
CA ASP A 576 0.93 -6.42 -15.90
C ASP A 576 0.90 -6.30 -17.43
N PHE A 577 1.12 -7.42 -18.13
CA PHE A 577 1.09 -7.53 -19.60
C PHE A 577 0.13 -8.66 -20.00
N PRO A 578 -1.17 -8.39 -20.14
CA PRO A 578 -2.15 -9.41 -20.48
C PRO A 578 -2.13 -9.73 -21.98
N GLY A 579 -2.32 -11.00 -22.33
CA GLY A 579 -2.57 -11.45 -23.70
C GLY A 579 -1.36 -11.38 -24.63
N VAL A 580 -0.14 -11.45 -24.11
CA VAL A 580 1.10 -11.36 -24.91
C VAL A 580 2.06 -12.51 -24.64
N ALA A 581 2.69 -13.03 -25.71
CA ALA A 581 3.75 -14.03 -25.60
C ALA A 581 5.14 -13.41 -25.40
N ALA A 582 5.31 -12.12 -25.73
CA ALA A 582 6.57 -11.41 -25.62
C ALA A 582 6.35 -9.90 -25.45
N GLY A 583 7.35 -9.22 -24.91
CA GLY A 583 7.32 -7.77 -24.69
C GLY A 583 8.66 -7.25 -24.15
N SER A 584 8.65 -6.06 -23.57
CA SER A 584 9.81 -5.51 -22.86
C SER A 584 9.38 -4.56 -21.75
N PHE A 585 10.23 -4.42 -20.74
CA PHE A 585 10.08 -3.44 -19.67
C PHE A 585 11.40 -2.72 -19.42
N VAL A 586 11.33 -1.53 -18.81
CA VAL A 586 12.50 -0.79 -18.36
C VAL A 586 12.72 -1.08 -16.88
N ALA A 587 13.91 -1.54 -16.51
CA ALA A 587 14.25 -1.84 -15.13
C ALA A 587 14.13 -0.56 -14.26
N PRO A 588 13.27 -0.53 -13.24
CA PRO A 588 13.00 0.66 -12.44
C PRO A 588 14.17 1.01 -11.51
N ASP A 589 14.17 2.25 -11.00
CA ASP A 589 15.02 2.63 -9.87
C ASP A 589 14.42 2.14 -8.55
N HIS A 590 15.26 1.71 -7.63
CA HIS A 590 14.88 1.25 -6.29
C HIS A 590 16.10 1.18 -5.37
N ASP A 591 15.87 1.22 -4.06
CA ASP A 591 16.92 0.95 -3.07
C ASP A 591 17.41 -0.51 -3.14
N TYR A 592 18.62 -0.75 -2.62
CA TYR A 592 19.20 -2.08 -2.46
C TYR A 592 19.18 -2.47 -0.97
N PRO A 593 18.82 -3.72 -0.61
CA PRO A 593 18.61 -4.88 -1.48
C PRO A 593 17.21 -5.00 -2.09
N SER A 594 17.16 -5.15 -3.42
CA SER A 594 15.95 -5.44 -4.19
C SER A 594 16.27 -6.27 -5.42
N TYR A 595 15.26 -6.94 -5.97
CA TYR A 595 15.35 -7.68 -7.24
C TYR A 595 13.99 -7.71 -7.95
N LEU A 596 14.01 -7.98 -9.26
CA LEU A 596 12.78 -8.07 -10.06
C LEU A 596 12.30 -9.51 -10.14
N GLN A 597 10.99 -9.71 -10.09
CA GLN A 597 10.33 -10.99 -10.36
C GLN A 597 9.47 -10.84 -11.59
N LEU A 598 9.73 -11.67 -12.61
CA LEU A 598 8.90 -11.73 -13.80
C LEU A 598 8.18 -13.08 -13.85
N THR A 599 6.86 -13.05 -13.73
CA THR A 599 6.00 -14.23 -13.70
C THR A 599 5.18 -14.33 -14.98
N LEU A 600 5.28 -15.45 -15.69
CA LEU A 600 4.40 -15.85 -16.79
C LEU A 600 3.31 -16.76 -16.23
N THR A 601 2.05 -16.39 -16.42
CA THR A 601 0.88 -17.23 -16.14
C THR A 601 0.18 -17.57 -17.45
N ALA A 602 -0.08 -18.86 -17.66
CA ALA A 602 -0.82 -19.38 -18.80
C ALA A 602 -2.17 -19.94 -18.34
N THR A 603 -3.23 -19.67 -19.09
CA THR A 603 -4.59 -20.13 -18.81
C THR A 603 -5.12 -20.97 -19.97
N ASP A 604 -5.56 -22.21 -19.72
CA ASP A 604 -6.14 -23.07 -20.76
C ASP A 604 -7.60 -22.72 -21.10
N SER A 605 -8.17 -23.42 -22.08
CA SER A 605 -9.56 -23.27 -22.53
C SER A 605 -10.59 -23.63 -21.45
N THR A 606 -10.19 -24.33 -20.39
CA THR A 606 -11.02 -24.71 -19.25
C THR A 606 -10.86 -23.78 -18.04
N GLY A 607 -9.97 -22.79 -18.14
CA GLY A 607 -9.69 -21.80 -17.11
C GLY A 607 -8.62 -22.22 -16.08
N ARG A 608 -7.96 -23.37 -16.25
CA ARG A 608 -6.85 -23.77 -15.36
C ARG A 608 -5.63 -22.94 -15.65
N THR A 609 -4.79 -22.74 -14.64
CA THR A 609 -3.59 -21.91 -14.78
C THR A 609 -2.33 -22.62 -14.34
N GLY A 610 -1.23 -22.32 -15.03
CA GLY A 610 0.12 -22.64 -14.57
C GLY A 610 0.99 -21.40 -14.64
N SER A 611 1.94 -21.28 -13.70
CA SER A 611 2.84 -20.13 -13.62
C SER A 611 4.31 -20.52 -13.56
N LYS A 612 5.17 -19.69 -14.16
CA LYS A 612 6.63 -19.76 -14.03
C LYS A 612 7.17 -18.39 -13.68
N THR A 613 8.12 -18.32 -12.75
CA THR A 613 8.78 -17.07 -12.36
C THR A 613 10.28 -17.14 -12.63
N VAL A 614 10.85 -16.01 -13.05
CA VAL A 614 12.30 -15.77 -13.07
C VAL A 614 12.62 -14.56 -12.18
N ASP A 615 13.58 -14.75 -11.27
CA ASP A 615 14.13 -13.68 -10.44
C ASP A 615 15.35 -13.08 -11.11
N LEU A 616 15.40 -11.76 -11.24
CA LEU A 616 16.47 -11.02 -11.91
C LEU A 616 17.18 -10.13 -10.88
N GLN A 617 18.45 -10.43 -10.62
CA GLN A 617 19.27 -9.71 -9.63
C GLN A 617 19.81 -8.40 -10.21
N PRO A 618 19.92 -7.31 -9.43
CA PRO A 618 20.54 -6.09 -9.92
C PRO A 618 22.07 -6.24 -10.04
N LYS A 619 22.66 -5.47 -10.95
CA LYS A 619 24.07 -5.11 -10.93
C LYS A 619 24.26 -4.11 -9.79
N THR A 620 25.15 -4.43 -8.85
CA THR A 620 25.44 -3.56 -7.71
C THR A 620 26.79 -2.87 -7.84
N VAL A 621 26.92 -1.72 -7.19
CA VAL A 621 28.15 -0.92 -7.13
C VAL A 621 28.35 -0.35 -5.72
N SER A 622 29.61 -0.21 -5.28
CA SER A 622 29.94 0.45 -4.03
C SER A 622 30.24 1.94 -4.26
N LEU A 623 29.45 2.81 -3.62
CA LEU A 623 29.73 4.24 -3.50
C LEU A 623 30.47 4.49 -2.19
N ASN A 624 31.67 5.08 -2.26
CA ASN A 624 32.51 5.33 -1.09
C ASN A 624 32.45 6.82 -0.74
N PHE A 625 32.20 7.15 0.53
CA PHE A 625 32.03 8.51 1.01
C PHE A 625 33.15 8.89 1.96
N THR A 626 33.84 10.00 1.66
CA THR A 626 34.98 10.51 2.44
C THR A 626 34.86 12.01 2.67
N SER A 627 35.68 12.55 3.58
CA SER A 627 35.77 14.00 3.79
C SER A 627 37.19 14.45 4.09
N SER A 628 37.45 15.74 3.88
CA SER A 628 38.69 16.42 4.24
C SER A 628 38.40 17.70 5.04
N PRO A 629 38.77 17.78 6.33
CA PRO A 629 39.32 16.68 7.15
C PRO A 629 38.29 15.57 7.36
N SER A 630 38.76 14.36 7.72
CA SER A 630 37.91 13.18 7.93
C SER A 630 36.91 13.36 9.07
N GLN A 631 35.95 12.43 9.21
CA GLN A 631 34.94 12.38 10.28
C GLN A 631 33.81 13.42 10.18
N ALA A 632 33.72 14.15 9.05
CA ALA A 632 32.52 14.90 8.74
C ALA A 632 31.32 13.97 8.57
N MET A 633 30.16 14.42 9.09
CA MET A 633 28.86 13.85 8.80
C MET A 633 28.49 14.19 7.36
N LEU A 634 28.09 13.17 6.61
CA LEU A 634 27.43 13.30 5.32
C LEU A 634 26.09 12.59 5.39
N THR A 635 25.13 13.12 4.65
CA THR A 635 23.81 12.51 4.47
C THR A 635 23.76 11.85 3.09
N VAL A 636 23.33 10.58 3.02
CA VAL A 636 23.14 9.82 1.78
C VAL A 636 21.76 9.15 1.85
N GLY A 637 20.88 9.49 0.92
CA GLY A 637 19.45 9.18 1.03
C GLY A 637 18.84 9.86 2.26
N GLY A 638 18.05 9.12 3.05
CA GLY A 638 17.50 9.59 4.32
C GLY A 638 18.41 9.37 5.53
N THR A 639 19.65 8.88 5.36
CA THR A 639 20.53 8.50 6.48
C THR A 639 21.79 9.36 6.60
N GLN A 640 22.13 9.76 7.83
CA GLN A 640 23.35 10.50 8.18
C GLN A 640 24.46 9.57 8.68
N GLN A 641 25.72 9.76 8.28
CA GLN A 641 26.85 8.95 8.76
C GLN A 641 28.20 9.69 8.75
N ARG A 642 29.08 9.39 9.73
CA ARG A 642 30.47 9.89 9.75
C ARG A 642 31.34 9.20 8.71
N THR A 643 32.09 10.00 7.97
CA THR A 643 33.09 9.51 7.00
C THR A 643 34.39 9.00 7.65
N PRO A 644 35.05 7.98 7.07
CA PRO A 644 34.71 7.31 5.80
C PRO A 644 33.66 6.20 5.98
N PHE A 645 32.82 5.99 4.96
CA PHE A 645 31.91 4.84 4.88
C PHE A 645 31.61 4.48 3.43
N SER A 646 30.96 3.34 3.19
CA SER A 646 30.54 2.91 1.84
C SER A 646 29.08 2.47 1.84
N ARG A 647 28.44 2.56 0.67
CA ARG A 647 27.06 2.10 0.43
C ARG A 647 27.02 1.25 -0.84
N THR A 648 26.43 0.07 -0.74
CA THR A 648 26.11 -0.76 -1.91
C THR A 648 24.77 -0.30 -2.46
N VAL A 649 24.74 0.03 -3.74
CA VAL A 649 23.55 0.51 -4.45
C VAL A 649 23.43 -0.19 -5.81
N ILE A 650 22.30 -0.04 -6.49
CA ILE A 650 22.10 -0.56 -7.84
C ILE A 650 22.80 0.35 -8.84
N ALA A 651 23.49 -0.22 -9.82
CA ALA A 651 24.10 0.57 -10.89
C ALA A 651 23.01 1.35 -11.65
N GLY A 652 23.22 2.65 -11.84
CA GLY A 652 22.25 3.58 -12.43
C GLY A 652 21.26 4.18 -11.44
N SER A 653 21.24 3.80 -10.16
CA SER A 653 20.29 4.35 -9.20
C SER A 653 20.57 5.81 -8.84
N THR A 654 19.51 6.56 -8.57
CA THR A 654 19.57 7.95 -8.11
C THR A 654 19.74 7.99 -6.59
N ASN A 655 20.74 8.73 -6.12
CA ASN A 655 21.04 8.83 -4.69
C ASN A 655 21.20 10.30 -4.30
N SER A 656 20.40 10.80 -3.34
CA SER A 656 20.64 12.12 -2.75
C SER A 656 21.86 12.08 -1.86
N ILE A 657 22.74 13.08 -1.99
CA ILE A 657 23.87 13.30 -1.10
C ILE A 657 23.84 14.73 -0.58
N SER A 658 24.15 14.91 0.69
CA SER A 658 24.34 16.23 1.29
C SER A 658 25.58 16.25 2.18
N ALA A 659 26.30 17.37 2.13
CA ALA A 659 27.41 17.66 3.02
C ALA A 659 26.95 18.63 4.10
N ASP A 660 26.70 18.12 5.31
CA ASP A 660 26.16 18.91 6.42
C ASP A 660 27.09 20.07 6.75
N SER A 661 26.56 21.28 6.93
CA SER A 661 27.39 22.47 7.13
C SER A 661 26.60 23.64 7.73
N PRO A 662 27.17 24.38 8.69
CA PRO A 662 28.45 24.11 9.34
C PRO A 662 28.34 22.94 10.35
N GLN A 663 29.45 22.29 10.68
CA GLN A 663 29.46 21.19 11.65
C GLN A 663 30.75 21.18 12.47
N ASN A 664 30.69 20.58 13.66
CA ASN A 664 31.89 20.38 14.49
C ASN A 664 32.50 19.00 14.25
N LEU A 665 33.81 18.96 14.08
CA LEU A 665 34.54 17.72 13.75
C LEU A 665 35.40 17.24 14.92
N PRO A 666 35.36 15.93 15.25
CA PRO A 666 36.27 15.34 16.24
C PRO A 666 37.72 15.31 15.73
N PRO A 667 38.73 15.18 16.61
CA PRO A 667 38.61 15.09 18.07
C PRO A 667 38.54 16.48 18.76
N LEU A 668 39.00 17.54 18.10
CA LEU A 668 39.10 18.87 18.71
C LEU A 668 37.76 19.62 18.79
N ASN A 669 36.69 19.06 18.21
CA ASN A 669 35.35 19.65 18.14
C ASN A 669 35.34 21.07 17.53
N LEU A 670 36.28 21.33 16.61
CA LEU A 670 36.38 22.61 15.92
C LEU A 670 35.28 22.71 14.86
N LYS A 671 34.78 23.93 14.62
CA LYS A 671 33.71 24.20 13.66
C LYS A 671 34.25 24.33 12.24
N TYR A 672 33.67 23.60 11.31
CA TYR A 672 34.04 23.58 9.89
C TYR A 672 32.84 23.96 9.01
N ALA A 673 33.13 24.61 7.88
CA ALA A 673 32.17 24.91 6.84
C ALA A 673 32.51 24.15 5.55
N TYR A 674 31.50 23.61 4.89
CA TYR A 674 31.62 22.99 3.58
C TYR A 674 32.16 23.99 2.56
N THR A 675 33.07 23.54 1.70
CA THR A 675 33.64 24.35 0.61
C THR A 675 33.36 23.80 -0.78
N GLY A 676 33.07 22.51 -0.91
CA GLY A 676 32.89 21.88 -2.22
C GLY A 676 33.04 20.36 -2.17
N TRP A 677 32.44 19.68 -3.13
CA TRP A 677 32.74 18.29 -3.43
C TRP A 677 33.96 18.20 -4.36
N ALA A 678 34.77 17.15 -4.22
CA ALA A 678 35.92 16.92 -5.11
C ALA A 678 35.52 16.74 -6.58
N HIS A 679 34.32 16.24 -6.85
CA HIS A 679 33.76 16.05 -8.19
C HIS A 679 32.96 17.27 -8.71
N GLY A 680 32.88 18.36 -7.93
CA GLY A 680 32.00 19.50 -8.22
C GLY A 680 30.53 19.24 -7.81
N GLY A 681 29.64 20.15 -8.23
CA GLY A 681 28.22 20.08 -7.89
C GLY A 681 27.83 20.86 -6.64
N ALA A 682 26.52 20.87 -6.35
CA ALA A 682 25.96 21.58 -5.21
C ALA A 682 26.22 20.84 -3.89
N ARG A 683 26.10 21.54 -2.76
CA ARG A 683 26.26 20.93 -1.42
C ARG A 683 25.32 19.75 -1.23
N THR A 684 24.07 19.94 -1.62
CA THR A 684 23.01 18.93 -1.69
C THR A 684 22.70 18.68 -3.16
N GLN A 685 22.75 17.43 -3.60
CA GLN A 685 22.53 17.06 -4.99
C GLN A 685 22.14 15.58 -5.13
N ASN A 686 21.54 15.21 -6.26
CA ASN A 686 21.36 13.81 -6.64
C ASN A 686 22.54 13.37 -7.51
N ILE A 687 23.07 12.17 -7.26
CA ILE A 687 24.07 11.51 -8.09
C ILE A 687 23.48 10.22 -8.67
N ILE A 688 23.89 9.88 -9.89
CA ILE A 688 23.57 8.59 -10.51
C ILE A 688 24.72 7.63 -10.24
N ALA A 689 24.41 6.47 -9.67
CA ALA A 689 25.40 5.45 -9.35
C ALA A 689 26.07 4.93 -10.63
N PRO A 690 27.39 5.09 -10.80
CA PRO A 690 28.07 4.62 -12.01
C PRO A 690 28.20 3.08 -12.05
N GLY A 691 28.63 2.52 -13.18
CA GLY A 691 28.86 1.08 -13.32
C GLY A 691 30.10 0.54 -12.60
N THR A 692 30.87 1.39 -11.90
CA THR A 692 32.11 1.01 -11.21
C THR A 692 32.23 1.73 -9.87
N SER A 693 32.93 1.13 -8.90
CA SER A 693 33.04 1.74 -7.56
C SER A 693 33.66 3.13 -7.64
N THR A 694 33.02 4.10 -6.98
CA THR A 694 33.37 5.52 -7.09
C THR A 694 33.40 6.18 -5.72
N THR A 695 34.36 7.08 -5.51
CA THR A 695 34.54 7.81 -4.25
C THR A 695 34.05 9.25 -4.37
N TYR A 696 33.16 9.65 -3.48
CA TYR A 696 32.69 11.02 -3.30
C TYR A 696 33.35 11.62 -2.05
N GLN A 697 34.06 12.74 -2.23
CA GLN A 697 34.77 13.42 -1.13
C GLN A 697 34.23 14.83 -0.92
N ALA A 698 33.75 15.12 0.29
CA ALA A 698 33.40 16.48 0.72
C ALA A 698 34.61 17.22 1.29
N LYS A 699 34.79 18.48 0.91
CA LYS A 699 35.88 19.33 1.42
C LYS A 699 35.31 20.39 2.36
N TYR A 700 36.02 20.61 3.45
CA TYR A 700 35.66 21.56 4.49
C TYR A 700 36.84 22.47 4.85
N ARG A 701 36.53 23.68 5.29
CA ARG A 701 37.49 24.63 5.86
C ARG A 701 37.18 24.88 7.34
N LEU A 702 38.23 25.10 8.13
CA LEU A 702 38.08 25.51 9.52
C LEU A 702 37.44 26.91 9.57
N CYS A 703 36.40 27.07 10.39
CA CYS A 703 35.86 28.38 10.71
C CYS A 703 36.62 28.97 11.89
N TRP A 704 36.97 30.25 11.78
CA TRP A 704 37.73 30.99 12.79
C TRP A 704 37.46 32.49 12.64
N LEU A 705 37.95 33.31 13.57
CA LEU A 705 37.62 34.75 13.68
C LEU A 705 37.75 35.54 12.37
N LEU A 706 38.75 35.26 11.54
CA LEU A 706 38.99 35.98 10.29
C LEU A 706 38.26 35.39 9.07
N GLN A 707 37.66 34.21 9.22
CA GLN A 707 36.84 33.56 8.19
C GLN A 707 35.70 32.80 8.87
N PRO A 708 34.60 33.50 9.24
CA PRO A 708 33.46 32.87 9.90
C PRO A 708 32.84 31.79 8.99
N CYS A 709 32.09 30.89 9.62
CA CYS A 709 31.05 30.17 8.89
C CYS A 709 29.93 31.17 8.59
#